data_AF-A0A6J0IYM8-F1
#
_entry.id   AF-A0A6J0IYM8-F1
#
_cell.length_a   1.000
_cell.length_b   1.000
_cell.length_c   1.000
_cell.angle_alpha   90.00
_cell.angle_beta   90.00
_cell.angle_gamma   90.00
#
_symmetry.space_group_name_H-M   'P 1'
#
loop_
_entity.id
_entity.type
_entity.pdbx_description
1 polymer ?
#
loop_
_entity_poly.entity_id
_entity_poly.type
_entity_poly.pdbx_seq_one_letter_code
_entity_poly.pdbx_strand_id
1 'polypeptide(L)'
;SVKNYTKCHVRNEQICNKLTSCKSCSLHLNCQWDQRQQECQALPAHLCGERWSHIGDACLHINSSRESYDNAKLYCYNLSGNLASLTTSKEVEFVLDEIQKYTLQKISPWVGLRKINISYWGWDDMSPFTNTTLQWLPGEPNDSGFCAYLERAEVAGLKANPCTAMADGLVCEKPVVSPNQNARPCKKPCSLRTTCSNCTSNGMECMWCSSTKRCVDSNAYIISFPYGQCLEWQTATCSPQNCSGLRTCGQCLEQPGCGWCNDPSNTGKGQCLEGSSRGPMKPVGNEMVLDAGLCPKEKNYEWSFIQCPACQCNGHSTCINSNVCDQCKNLTTGKQCETCMPGYYGDPTNGGQCTACTCSGHANICHMQTGKCFCTTKGIKGDQCQLCDSENRYLGNPLRGTCYYSLLIDYQFTFSLLQEDDRHHTAINFIANPEQSNKNLDISINASNNFNLNITWSIGSTAGTISGEEIPVVSKANIKEYRDSFSCEKFNFRSNPNITFYVYVSNFSWPIKIQIAFSQHNTIMDLVQFFVTFFSCFLSLLLVAAVVWKIKQTCWASRRREQLMRERQQMASRPFASVDVALEVGAEQTDFLRGPLEGAPKPIAIEPCSGNRAAVLTVFLCLPRGPSGVPPPGQSGLAIASALIDISQQKPADCKDKNSGVRNRKHHLSTRQGTCV
;
A
#
# COMPACT_ATOMS: atom_id res chain seq x y z
N SER A 1 72.34 -3.01 -21.43
CA SER A 1 71.50 -1.82 -21.69
C SER A 1 70.05 -2.23 -21.72
N VAL A 2 69.35 -2.13 -20.59
CA VAL A 2 67.89 -2.31 -20.50
C VAL A 2 67.27 -0.91 -20.45
N LYS A 3 66.56 -0.50 -21.51
CA LYS A 3 65.90 0.80 -21.65
C LYS A 3 64.41 0.65 -21.34
N ASN A 4 64.00 0.80 -20.08
CA ASN A 4 62.67 1.30 -19.64
C ASN A 4 62.51 1.09 -18.12
N TYR A 5 62.63 2.15 -17.33
CA TYR A 5 62.48 2.14 -15.87
C TYR A 5 61.15 2.78 -15.39
N THR A 6 60.11 2.84 -16.23
CA THR A 6 58.85 3.55 -15.90
C THR A 6 57.65 2.65 -15.59
N LYS A 7 57.84 1.35 -15.34
CA LYS A 7 56.78 0.48 -14.80
C LYS A 7 57.28 -0.35 -13.62
N CYS A 8 57.47 0.30 -12.47
CA CYS A 8 57.37 -0.36 -11.17
C CYS A 8 56.09 0.16 -10.49
N HIS A 9 55.07 -0.69 -10.33
CA HIS A 9 53.92 -0.35 -9.51
C HIS A 9 54.35 -0.31 -8.05
N VAL A 10 54.48 0.90 -7.49
CA VAL A 10 54.63 1.06 -6.04
C VAL A 10 53.32 0.60 -5.39
N ARG A 11 53.39 -0.32 -4.43
CA ARG A 11 52.20 -0.80 -3.71
C ARG A 11 51.59 0.36 -2.91
N ASN A 12 50.27 0.55 -3.01
CA ASN A 12 49.54 1.63 -2.33
C ASN A 12 49.83 1.68 -0.81
N GLU A 13 50.05 0.53 -0.18
CA GLU A 13 50.46 0.39 1.23
C GLU A 13 51.71 1.21 1.60
N GLN A 14 52.71 1.24 0.71
CA GLN A 14 53.96 1.98 0.97
C GLN A 14 53.81 3.50 0.83
N ILE A 15 52.77 3.95 0.14
CA ILE A 15 52.45 5.37 -0.05
C ILE A 15 51.60 5.85 1.13
N CYS A 16 50.56 5.09 1.49
CA CYS A 16 49.63 5.48 2.56
C CYS A 16 50.32 5.52 3.94
N ASN A 17 51.16 4.53 4.25
CA ASN A 17 51.84 4.44 5.55
C ASN A 17 52.85 5.60 5.80
N LYS A 18 53.18 6.40 4.78
CA LYS A 18 54.04 7.60 4.93
C LYS A 18 53.26 8.88 5.27
N LEU A 19 51.92 8.84 5.24
CA LEU A 19 51.07 10.01 5.45
C LEU A 19 50.66 10.09 6.92
N THR A 20 51.16 11.11 7.63
CA THR A 20 51.02 11.25 9.09
C THR A 20 49.88 12.17 9.54
N SER A 21 49.11 12.72 8.60
CA SER A 21 47.98 13.59 8.92
C SER A 21 46.74 13.18 8.12
N CYS A 22 45.56 13.36 8.73
CA CYS A 22 44.29 13.12 8.04
C CYS A 22 44.23 13.88 6.72
N LYS A 23 44.63 15.16 6.71
CA LYS A 23 44.64 16.01 5.50
C LYS A 23 45.50 15.41 4.38
N SER A 24 46.73 14.99 4.69
CA SER A 24 47.62 14.41 3.68
C SER A 24 47.15 13.03 3.21
N CYS A 25 46.55 12.25 4.10
CA CYS A 25 45.95 10.94 3.79
C CYS A 25 44.75 11.07 2.84
N SER A 26 43.84 12.01 3.13
CA SER A 26 42.62 12.23 2.32
C SER A 26 42.86 12.76 0.91
N LEU A 27 44.06 13.28 0.63
CA LEU A 27 44.44 13.74 -0.70
C LEU A 27 44.86 12.60 -1.64
N HIS A 28 45.09 11.40 -1.10
CA HIS A 28 45.48 10.22 -1.87
C HIS A 28 44.31 9.25 -2.03
N LEU A 29 43.91 9.01 -3.30
CA LEU A 29 42.71 8.25 -3.67
C LEU A 29 42.69 6.78 -3.18
N ASN A 30 43.85 6.20 -2.90
CA ASN A 30 44.00 4.80 -2.52
C ASN A 30 44.31 4.62 -1.03
N CYS A 31 44.14 5.67 -0.23
CA CYS A 31 44.47 5.71 1.19
C CYS A 31 43.27 6.12 2.04
N GLN A 32 43.14 5.55 3.22
CA GLN A 32 42.10 5.86 4.20
C GLN A 32 42.72 6.16 5.56
N TRP A 33 42.23 7.21 6.22
CA TRP A 33 42.64 7.58 7.57
C TRP A 33 41.86 6.77 8.61
N ASP A 34 42.57 6.03 9.47
CA ASP A 34 42.01 5.39 10.64
C ASP A 34 42.03 6.38 11.82
N GLN A 35 40.85 6.86 12.23
CA GLN A 35 40.73 7.76 13.37
C GLN A 35 41.07 7.14 14.72
N ARG A 36 40.90 5.81 14.88
CA ARG A 36 41.18 5.12 16.15
C ARG A 36 42.67 4.91 16.36
N GLN A 37 43.39 4.63 15.28
CA GLN A 37 44.84 4.40 15.32
C GLN A 37 45.66 5.65 14.99
N GLN A 38 45.04 6.72 14.48
CA GLN A 38 45.71 7.94 13.99
C GLN A 38 46.72 7.66 12.88
N GLU A 39 46.43 6.70 12.00
CA GLU A 39 47.32 6.24 10.93
C GLU A 39 46.61 6.17 9.57
N CYS A 40 47.37 6.26 8.48
CA CYS A 40 46.86 6.22 7.12
C CYS A 40 47.15 4.86 6.46
N GLN A 41 46.11 4.12 6.07
CA GLN A 41 46.20 2.76 5.53
C GLN A 41 45.76 2.70 4.06
N ALA A 42 46.18 1.68 3.31
CA ALA A 42 45.76 1.53 1.91
C ALA A 42 44.38 0.84 1.77
N LEU A 43 43.57 1.31 0.82
CA LEU A 43 42.25 0.74 0.51
C LEU A 43 42.37 -0.62 -0.22
N PRO A 44 41.60 -1.66 0.15
CA PRO A 44 41.60 -2.96 -0.54
C PRO A 44 41.06 -2.87 -1.98
N ALA A 45 41.68 -3.58 -2.93
CA ALA A 45 41.41 -3.47 -4.37
C ALA A 45 40.07 -4.06 -4.90
N HIS A 46 39.09 -4.39 -4.04
CA HIS A 46 37.81 -5.01 -4.43
C HIS A 46 36.58 -4.29 -3.83
N LEU A 47 36.49 -2.98 -4.02
CA LEU A 47 35.41 -2.13 -3.47
C LEU A 47 34.07 -2.23 -4.22
N CYS A 48 34.07 -2.64 -5.50
CA CYS A 48 32.87 -2.66 -6.35
C CYS A 48 32.33 -4.08 -6.67
N GLY A 49 33.03 -5.13 -6.23
CA GLY A 49 32.74 -6.52 -6.60
C GLY A 49 33.19 -6.86 -8.04
N GLU A 50 33.04 -8.12 -8.43
CA GLU A 50 33.45 -8.59 -9.77
C GLU A 50 32.57 -7.99 -10.88
N ARG A 51 33.20 -7.61 -12.00
CA ARG A 51 32.58 -7.01 -13.20
C ARG A 51 32.07 -5.57 -13.04
N TRP A 52 32.43 -4.88 -11.97
CA TRP A 52 32.17 -3.44 -11.78
C TRP A 52 33.47 -2.64 -11.79
N SER A 53 33.43 -1.44 -12.36
CA SER A 53 34.56 -0.51 -12.39
C SER A 53 34.37 0.58 -11.34
N HIS A 54 35.41 0.88 -10.57
CA HIS A 54 35.40 1.90 -9.51
C HIS A 54 35.80 3.28 -10.06
N ILE A 55 34.86 4.22 -10.11
CA ILE A 55 35.07 5.59 -10.62
C ILE A 55 34.56 6.58 -9.57
N GLY A 56 35.47 7.30 -8.92
CA GLY A 56 35.11 8.25 -7.86
C GLY A 56 34.46 7.54 -6.68
N ASP A 57 33.24 7.95 -6.32
CA ASP A 57 32.43 7.33 -5.26
C ASP A 57 31.38 6.35 -5.81
N ALA A 58 31.44 6.05 -7.12
CA ALA A 58 30.50 5.19 -7.82
C ALA A 58 31.18 3.93 -8.39
N CYS A 59 30.42 2.85 -8.44
CA CYS A 59 30.74 1.65 -9.19
C CYS A 59 29.88 1.63 -10.45
N LEU A 60 30.50 1.53 -11.62
CA LEU A 60 29.82 1.49 -12.91
C LEU A 60 29.91 0.11 -13.55
N HIS A 61 28.82 -0.32 -14.19
CA HIS A 61 28.74 -1.56 -14.96
C HIS A 61 28.00 -1.33 -16.27
N ILE A 62 28.60 -1.76 -17.37
CA ILE A 62 28.02 -1.63 -18.72
C ILE A 62 27.60 -3.01 -19.20
N ASN A 63 26.36 -3.12 -19.65
CA ASN A 63 25.85 -4.30 -20.31
C ASN A 63 25.43 -3.97 -21.75
N SER A 64 25.67 -4.87 -22.69
CA SER A 64 25.34 -4.72 -24.12
C SER A 64 24.01 -5.37 -24.50
N SER A 65 23.18 -5.79 -23.54
CA SER A 65 21.86 -6.37 -23.78
C SER A 65 20.89 -5.35 -24.36
N ARG A 66 20.07 -5.79 -25.31
CA ARG A 66 19.06 -4.95 -25.95
C ARG A 66 17.74 -5.00 -25.20
N GLU A 67 17.40 -3.92 -24.50
CA GLU A 67 16.29 -3.88 -23.55
C GLU A 67 15.46 -2.59 -23.66
N SER A 68 14.23 -2.62 -23.13
CA SER A 68 13.44 -1.40 -22.88
C SER A 68 13.98 -0.65 -21.67
N TYR A 69 13.61 0.61 -21.50
CA TYR A 69 14.09 1.42 -20.37
C TYR A 69 13.67 0.80 -19.02
N ASP A 70 12.42 0.36 -18.90
CA ASP A 70 11.91 -0.25 -17.67
C ASP A 70 12.60 -1.59 -17.36
N ASN A 71 12.91 -2.39 -18.40
CA ASN A 71 13.68 -3.62 -18.23
C ASN A 71 15.14 -3.35 -17.86
N ALA A 72 15.77 -2.33 -18.46
CA ALA A 72 17.14 -1.93 -18.13
C ALA A 72 17.22 -1.42 -16.68
N LYS A 73 16.21 -0.68 -16.23
CA LYS A 73 16.07 -0.26 -14.83
C LYS A 73 15.93 -1.45 -13.89
N LEU A 74 15.07 -2.41 -14.22
CA LEU A 74 14.90 -3.64 -13.44
C LEU A 74 16.19 -4.48 -13.41
N TYR A 75 16.93 -4.52 -14.52
CA TYR A 75 18.22 -5.21 -14.60
C TYR A 75 19.24 -4.61 -13.64
N CYS A 76 19.42 -3.29 -13.64
CA CYS A 76 20.33 -2.63 -12.70
C CYS A 76 19.89 -2.83 -11.25
N TYR A 77 18.57 -2.79 -10.99
CA TYR A 77 18.01 -3.04 -9.66
C TYR A 77 18.35 -4.45 -9.15
N ASN A 78 18.27 -5.47 -10.02
CA ASN A 78 18.67 -6.85 -9.68
C ASN A 78 20.17 -6.99 -9.36
N LEU A 79 21.00 -6.04 -9.81
CA LEU A 79 22.42 -5.97 -9.47
C LEU A 79 22.71 -5.03 -8.28
N SER A 80 21.69 -4.69 -7.48
CA SER A 80 21.80 -3.75 -6.34
C SER A 80 22.30 -2.35 -6.73
N GLY A 81 21.95 -1.92 -7.94
CA GLY A 81 22.23 -0.59 -8.46
C GLY A 81 21.02 0.03 -9.15
N ASN A 82 21.22 1.19 -9.75
CA ASN A 82 20.23 1.89 -10.55
C ASN A 82 20.80 2.18 -11.95
N LEU A 83 19.99 2.75 -12.85
CA LEU A 83 20.54 3.33 -14.07
C LEU A 83 21.44 4.53 -13.72
N ALA A 84 22.58 4.64 -14.38
CA ALA A 84 23.63 5.58 -14.01
C ALA A 84 23.23 7.05 -14.17
N SER A 85 23.60 7.86 -13.17
CA SER A 85 23.29 9.29 -13.07
C SER A 85 24.40 10.22 -13.58
N LEU A 86 25.52 9.68 -14.08
CA LEU A 86 26.60 10.34 -14.85
C LEU A 86 26.82 11.83 -14.52
N THR A 87 26.96 12.14 -13.23
CA THR A 87 26.98 13.52 -12.71
C THR A 87 28.39 14.12 -12.75
N THR A 88 29.43 13.29 -12.89
CA THR A 88 30.82 13.74 -12.93
C THR A 88 31.47 13.54 -14.29
N SER A 89 32.38 14.45 -14.67
CA SER A 89 33.12 14.33 -15.95
C SER A 89 33.94 13.04 -16.04
N LYS A 90 34.40 12.49 -14.91
CA LYS A 90 35.17 11.24 -14.86
C LYS A 90 34.33 10.01 -15.17
N GLU A 91 33.07 9.97 -14.70
CA GLU A 91 32.12 8.91 -15.04
C GLU A 91 31.81 8.93 -16.54
N VAL A 92 31.56 10.12 -17.09
CA VAL A 92 31.26 10.31 -18.51
C VAL A 92 32.44 9.86 -19.38
N GLU A 93 33.67 10.31 -19.07
CA GLU A 93 34.88 9.93 -19.80
C GLU A 93 35.10 8.41 -19.77
N PHE A 94 34.96 7.78 -18.60
CA PHE A 94 35.08 6.32 -18.46
C PHE A 94 34.04 5.58 -19.31
N VAL A 95 32.76 5.97 -19.25
CA VAL A 95 31.69 5.30 -20.00
C VAL A 95 31.92 5.43 -21.50
N LEU A 96 32.32 6.60 -21.99
CA LEU A 96 32.62 6.82 -23.40
C LEU A 96 33.80 5.96 -23.87
N ASP A 97 34.90 5.92 -23.11
CA ASP A 97 36.06 5.08 -23.40
C ASP A 97 35.72 3.59 -23.41
N GLU A 98 34.87 3.14 -22.48
CA GLU A 98 34.49 1.74 -22.37
C GLU A 98 33.53 1.33 -23.51
N ILE A 99 32.61 2.21 -23.92
CA ILE A 99 31.75 2.01 -25.09
C ILE A 99 32.58 1.88 -26.37
N GLN A 100 33.66 2.67 -26.52
CA GLN A 100 34.55 2.59 -27.70
C GLN A 100 35.25 1.23 -27.85
N LYS A 101 35.44 0.48 -26.77
CA LYS A 101 36.06 -0.86 -26.81
C LYS A 101 35.17 -1.91 -27.50
N TYR A 102 33.86 -1.67 -27.58
CA TYR A 102 32.91 -2.53 -28.30
C TYR A 102 33.01 -2.31 -29.82
N THR A 103 34.13 -2.75 -30.41
CA THR A 103 34.49 -2.52 -31.83
C THR A 103 33.62 -3.30 -32.83
N LEU A 104 32.99 -4.41 -32.41
CA LEU A 104 32.16 -5.26 -33.27
C LEU A 104 30.65 -4.94 -33.20
N GLN A 105 30.19 -4.29 -32.13
CA GLN A 105 28.78 -3.96 -31.90
C GLN A 105 28.69 -2.56 -31.31
N LYS A 106 28.17 -1.60 -32.08
CA LYS A 106 27.94 -0.23 -31.59
C LYS A 106 26.81 -0.25 -30.57
N ILE A 107 27.13 0.02 -29.31
CA ILE A 107 26.15 0.13 -28.22
C ILE A 107 25.75 1.60 -28.03
N SER A 108 24.47 1.82 -27.73
CA SER A 108 23.85 3.11 -27.47
C SER A 108 23.05 3.02 -26.16
N PRO A 109 23.76 2.95 -25.02
CA PRO A 109 23.15 2.43 -23.81
C PRO A 109 22.17 3.40 -23.15
N TRP A 110 21.15 2.84 -22.51
CA TRP A 110 20.27 3.57 -21.59
C TRP A 110 21.05 4.14 -20.40
N VAL A 111 20.70 5.36 -20.01
CA VAL A 111 21.20 6.03 -18.80
C VAL A 111 20.05 6.48 -17.92
N GLY A 112 20.31 6.87 -16.67
CA GLY A 112 19.28 7.21 -15.67
C GLY A 112 18.52 8.51 -15.92
N LEU A 113 18.68 9.14 -17.09
CA LEU A 113 18.08 10.43 -17.40
C LEU A 113 16.66 10.27 -17.95
N ARG A 114 15.68 10.89 -17.29
CA ARG A 114 14.26 10.86 -17.70
C ARG A 114 13.54 12.18 -17.47
N LYS A 115 12.43 12.38 -18.16
CA LYS A 115 11.57 13.56 -18.00
C LYS A 115 10.63 13.37 -16.80
N ILE A 116 10.73 14.22 -15.79
CA ILE A 116 9.93 14.20 -14.56
C ILE A 116 8.72 15.11 -14.76
N ASN A 117 7.50 14.60 -14.51
CA ASN A 117 6.24 15.36 -14.59
C ASN A 117 6.11 16.21 -15.87
N ILE A 118 6.60 15.71 -17.01
CA ILE A 118 6.49 16.33 -18.34
C ILE A 118 7.22 17.70 -18.44
N SER A 119 7.90 18.17 -17.39
CA SER A 119 8.38 19.55 -17.27
C SER A 119 9.89 19.72 -17.36
N TYR A 120 10.68 18.80 -16.81
CA TYR A 120 12.15 18.90 -16.85
C TYR A 120 12.81 17.51 -16.84
N TRP A 121 14.09 17.46 -17.23
CA TRP A 121 14.89 16.24 -17.21
C TRP A 121 15.65 16.12 -15.87
N GLY A 122 15.61 14.93 -15.28
CA GLY A 122 16.31 14.61 -14.04
C GLY A 122 16.87 13.20 -14.08
N TRP A 123 17.93 13.00 -13.31
CA TRP A 123 18.59 11.70 -13.15
C TRP A 123 17.80 10.79 -12.20
N ASP A 124 18.13 9.49 -12.18
CA ASP A 124 17.43 8.51 -11.35
C ASP A 124 17.69 8.73 -9.85
N ASP A 125 18.82 9.35 -9.49
CA ASP A 125 19.14 9.83 -8.15
C ASP A 125 18.42 11.13 -7.74
N MET A 126 17.51 11.62 -8.58
CA MET A 126 16.76 12.88 -8.44
C MET A 126 17.60 14.17 -8.56
N SER A 127 18.87 14.07 -8.97
CA SER A 127 19.68 15.25 -9.25
C SER A 127 19.22 15.95 -10.56
N PRO A 128 19.29 17.29 -10.63
CA PRO A 128 18.87 18.04 -11.81
C PRO A 128 19.87 17.85 -12.95
N PHE A 129 19.36 17.70 -14.18
CA PHE A 129 20.21 17.69 -15.36
C PHE A 129 20.62 19.11 -15.77
N THR A 130 21.93 19.40 -15.71
CA THR A 130 22.49 20.74 -15.93
C THR A 130 23.10 20.96 -17.31
N ASN A 131 23.07 19.97 -18.21
CA ASN A 131 23.65 20.07 -19.57
C ASN A 131 25.16 20.46 -19.57
N THR A 132 25.87 20.16 -18.47
CA THR A 132 27.28 20.53 -18.26
C THR A 132 28.25 19.40 -18.57
N THR A 133 27.97 18.19 -18.09
CA THR A 133 28.83 17.00 -18.27
C THR A 133 28.47 16.19 -19.51
N LEU A 134 27.17 16.09 -19.80
CA LEU A 134 26.61 15.49 -20.99
C LEU A 134 25.69 16.50 -21.67
N GLN A 135 25.68 16.49 -23.01
CA GLN A 135 24.90 17.44 -23.79
C GLN A 135 23.85 16.77 -24.66
N TRP A 136 22.70 17.43 -24.83
CA TRP A 136 21.74 17.01 -25.85
C TRP A 136 22.32 17.23 -27.25
N LEU A 137 22.09 16.28 -28.15
CA LEU A 137 22.45 16.48 -29.55
C LEU A 137 21.57 17.57 -30.22
N PRO A 138 22.03 18.21 -31.30
CA PRO A 138 21.23 19.19 -32.02
C PRO A 138 19.85 18.62 -32.43
N GLY A 139 18.78 19.31 -32.04
CA GLY A 139 17.40 18.87 -32.29
C GLY A 139 16.82 17.95 -31.21
N GLU A 140 17.56 17.69 -30.13
CA GLU A 140 17.11 16.93 -28.96
C GLU A 140 17.03 17.84 -27.72
N PRO A 141 16.21 17.50 -26.71
CA PRO A 141 15.30 16.35 -26.65
C PRO A 141 14.10 16.54 -27.59
N ASN A 142 13.80 15.53 -28.41
CA ASN A 142 12.58 15.52 -29.20
C ASN A 142 11.33 15.32 -28.31
N ASP A 143 10.15 15.76 -28.76
CA ASP A 143 8.88 15.54 -28.05
C ASP A 143 8.38 14.08 -28.12
N SER A 144 9.14 13.20 -28.76
CA SER A 144 8.78 11.80 -28.98
C SER A 144 9.20 10.88 -27.83
N GLY A 145 9.95 11.34 -26.81
CA GLY A 145 10.53 10.48 -25.78
C GLY A 145 10.64 11.06 -24.38
N PHE A 146 10.48 10.21 -23.36
CA PHE A 146 10.61 10.57 -21.93
C PHE A 146 11.86 9.98 -21.26
N CYS A 147 12.65 9.19 -21.99
CA CYS A 147 13.83 8.49 -21.49
C CYS A 147 15.04 8.76 -22.40
N ALA A 148 16.24 8.91 -21.81
CA ALA A 148 17.45 9.26 -22.56
C ALA A 148 18.45 8.12 -22.68
N TYR A 149 19.13 8.07 -23.81
CA TYR A 149 20.22 7.12 -24.09
C TYR A 149 21.42 7.86 -24.72
N LEU A 150 22.60 7.24 -24.66
CA LEU A 150 23.83 7.78 -25.23
C LEU A 150 23.97 7.41 -26.72
N GLU A 151 24.25 8.38 -27.58
CA GLU A 151 24.41 8.18 -29.03
C GLU A 151 25.80 8.63 -29.50
N ARG A 152 26.62 7.64 -29.92
CA ARG A 152 27.95 7.72 -30.55
C ARG A 152 29.07 8.50 -29.83
N ALA A 153 30.25 7.89 -29.88
CA ALA A 153 31.38 8.13 -29.00
C ALA A 153 32.35 9.29 -29.35
N GLU A 154 31.95 10.24 -30.19
CA GLU A 154 32.81 11.39 -30.57
C GLU A 154 32.34 12.71 -29.93
N VAL A 155 31.05 12.81 -29.59
CA VAL A 155 30.47 13.94 -28.86
C VAL A 155 29.58 13.33 -27.79
N ALA A 156 29.77 13.71 -26.53
CA ALA A 156 29.06 13.17 -25.38
C ALA A 156 27.54 13.53 -25.43
N GLY A 157 26.82 12.87 -26.34
CA GLY A 157 25.53 13.28 -26.87
C GLY A 157 24.37 12.42 -26.39
N LEU A 158 23.35 13.07 -25.83
CA LEU A 158 22.11 12.46 -25.39
C LEU A 158 21.02 12.60 -26.45
N LYS A 159 20.17 11.57 -26.54
CA LYS A 159 18.93 11.58 -27.35
C LYS A 159 17.75 11.07 -26.54
N ALA A 160 16.56 11.61 -26.82
CA ALA A 160 15.33 11.18 -26.19
C ALA A 160 14.61 10.12 -27.05
N ASN A 161 14.02 9.12 -26.40
CA ASN A 161 13.24 8.07 -27.04
C ASN A 161 12.08 7.62 -26.12
N PRO A 162 10.99 7.02 -26.61
CA PRO A 162 9.99 6.41 -25.74
C PRO A 162 10.63 5.39 -24.82
N CYS A 163 10.24 5.36 -23.56
CA CYS A 163 10.77 4.39 -22.59
C CYS A 163 10.45 2.94 -22.96
N THR A 164 9.43 2.73 -23.81
CA THR A 164 9.05 1.43 -24.39
C THR A 164 9.91 1.01 -25.58
N ALA A 165 10.74 1.90 -26.14
CA ALA A 165 11.64 1.55 -27.23
C ALA A 165 12.79 0.67 -26.72
N MET A 166 13.40 -0.11 -27.61
CA MET A 166 14.55 -0.95 -27.29
C MET A 166 15.85 -0.20 -27.63
N ALA A 167 16.81 -0.14 -26.69
CA ALA A 167 18.14 0.40 -26.95
C ALA A 167 19.21 -0.67 -26.72
N ASP A 168 20.35 -0.53 -27.41
CA ASP A 168 21.45 -1.49 -27.37
C ASP A 168 22.40 -1.14 -26.23
N GLY A 169 22.12 -1.72 -25.06
CA GLY A 169 22.93 -1.61 -23.86
C GLY A 169 22.33 -0.74 -22.76
N LEU A 170 22.97 -0.77 -21.60
CA LEU A 170 22.59 0.01 -20.43
C LEU A 170 23.81 0.23 -19.51
N VAL A 171 23.79 1.35 -18.79
CA VAL A 171 24.82 1.68 -17.78
C VAL A 171 24.17 1.62 -16.40
N CYS A 172 24.65 0.71 -15.55
CA CYS A 172 24.27 0.63 -14.15
C CYS A 172 25.28 1.33 -13.26
N GLU A 173 24.78 1.91 -12.18
CA GLU A 173 25.54 2.56 -11.13
C GLU A 173 25.12 2.03 -9.76
N LYS A 174 26.08 1.81 -8.87
CA LYS A 174 25.81 1.59 -7.45
C LYS A 174 26.88 2.30 -6.61
N PRO A 175 26.57 2.69 -5.37
CA PRO A 175 27.57 3.28 -4.49
C PRO A 175 28.65 2.27 -4.16
N VAL A 176 29.87 2.77 -3.92
CA VAL A 176 30.96 1.94 -3.41
C VAL A 176 30.56 1.35 -2.05
N VAL A 177 30.49 0.01 -1.97
CA VAL A 177 30.21 -0.68 -0.71
C VAL A 177 31.49 -0.71 0.10
N SER A 178 31.69 0.32 0.93
CA SER A 178 32.78 0.32 1.90
C SER A 178 32.52 -0.78 2.94
N PRO A 179 33.44 -1.73 3.20
CA PRO A 179 33.27 -2.75 4.24
C PRO A 179 33.22 -2.19 5.67
N ASN A 180 33.35 -0.87 5.84
CA ASN A 180 33.21 -0.19 7.12
C ASN A 180 32.51 1.16 6.93
N GLN A 181 31.34 1.33 7.55
CA GLN A 181 30.54 2.57 7.56
C GLN A 181 31.20 3.78 8.27
N ASN A 182 32.54 3.81 8.40
CA ASN A 182 33.28 4.85 9.12
C ASN A 182 34.39 5.53 8.30
N ALA A 183 34.41 5.40 6.97
CA ALA A 183 35.23 6.27 6.14
C ALA A 183 34.60 7.66 6.00
N ARG A 184 34.61 8.47 7.07
CA ARG A 184 34.25 9.89 6.97
C ARG A 184 35.45 10.66 6.36
N PRO A 185 35.24 11.58 5.40
CA PRO A 185 36.29 12.51 5.01
C PRO A 185 36.78 13.29 6.25
N CYS A 186 38.07 13.65 6.27
CA CYS A 186 38.64 14.45 7.34
C CYS A 186 37.79 15.70 7.57
N LYS A 187 37.21 15.82 8.77
CA LYS A 187 36.33 16.94 9.08
C LYS A 187 37.14 18.24 9.07
N LYS A 188 36.62 19.26 8.39
CA LYS A 188 37.18 20.60 8.43
C LYS A 188 37.09 21.13 9.88
N PRO A 189 38.22 21.49 10.53
CA PRO A 189 38.21 21.96 11.91
C PRO A 189 37.34 23.22 12.05
N CYS A 190 36.65 23.35 13.18
CA CYS A 190 35.67 24.42 13.41
C CYS A 190 36.30 25.81 13.21
N SER A 191 37.56 26.02 13.60
CA SER A 191 38.28 27.30 13.45
C SER A 191 38.40 27.81 12.01
N LEU A 192 38.32 26.92 11.01
CA LEU A 192 38.37 27.28 9.58
C LEU A 192 36.99 27.59 8.98
N ARG A 193 35.93 27.54 9.79
CA ARG A 193 34.57 27.90 9.41
C ARG A 193 34.33 29.34 9.83
N THR A 194 34.24 30.24 8.85
CA THR A 194 34.23 31.70 9.06
C THR A 194 32.84 32.32 9.09
N THR A 195 31.80 31.54 8.81
CA THR A 195 30.41 31.99 8.80
C THR A 195 29.55 31.09 9.70
N CYS A 196 28.49 31.64 10.28
CA CYS A 196 27.57 30.89 11.15
C CYS A 196 27.01 29.66 10.44
N SER A 197 26.47 29.82 9.23
CA SER A 197 25.87 28.73 8.46
C SER A 197 26.85 27.59 8.16
N ASN A 198 28.12 27.92 7.91
CA ASN A 198 29.16 26.92 7.71
C ASN A 198 29.56 26.26 9.04
N CYS A 199 29.58 27.02 10.14
CA CYS A 199 29.87 26.52 11.47
C CYS A 199 28.80 25.53 11.97
N THR A 200 27.52 25.84 11.82
CA THR A 200 26.38 25.06 12.38
C THR A 200 25.84 23.98 11.45
N SER A 201 26.37 23.86 10.23
CA SER A 201 25.89 22.92 9.20
C SER A 201 25.92 21.43 9.58
N ASN A 202 26.79 21.04 10.52
CA ASN A 202 27.05 19.63 10.87
C ASN A 202 26.70 19.27 12.32
N GLY A 203 25.60 19.82 12.86
CA GLY A 203 25.15 19.51 14.23
C GLY A 203 26.19 19.85 15.31
N MET A 204 25.93 19.42 16.56
CA MET A 204 26.55 19.84 17.83
C MET A 204 28.09 19.71 17.98
N GLU A 205 28.85 19.51 16.90
CA GLU A 205 30.32 19.39 16.90
C GLU A 205 31.06 20.73 16.94
N CYS A 206 30.49 21.75 16.29
CA CYS A 206 31.02 23.12 16.31
C CYS A 206 30.00 24.08 16.90
N MET A 207 30.50 25.13 17.56
CA MET A 207 29.67 26.20 18.11
C MET A 207 30.10 27.54 17.52
N TRP A 208 29.12 28.27 17.00
CA TRP A 208 29.33 29.61 16.45
C TRP A 208 29.12 30.65 17.53
N CYS A 209 30.13 31.51 17.74
CA CYS A 209 30.03 32.65 18.61
C CYS A 209 29.81 33.94 17.79
N SER A 210 28.60 34.48 17.85
CA SER A 210 28.21 35.69 17.10
C SER A 210 29.02 36.93 17.53
N SER A 211 29.17 37.14 18.85
CA SER A 211 29.84 38.34 19.39
C SER A 211 31.30 38.47 18.95
N THR A 212 32.00 37.34 18.81
CA THR A 212 33.42 37.30 18.41
C THR A 212 33.64 36.89 16.95
N LYS A 213 32.57 36.51 16.23
CA LYS A 213 32.60 35.96 14.86
C LYS A 213 33.56 34.77 14.71
N ARG A 214 33.58 33.87 15.71
CA ARG A 214 34.46 32.70 15.73
C ARG A 214 33.67 31.41 15.86
N CYS A 215 34.08 30.40 15.11
CA CYS A 215 33.60 29.03 15.23
C CYS A 215 34.62 28.21 16.03
N VAL A 216 34.17 27.54 17.09
CA VAL A 216 35.02 26.73 17.97
C VAL A 216 34.47 25.32 18.09
N ASP A 217 35.33 24.37 18.43
CA ASP A 217 34.89 23.02 18.78
C ASP A 217 34.07 23.06 20.07
N SER A 218 32.97 22.29 20.12
CA SER A 218 32.09 22.26 21.28
C SER A 218 32.82 21.86 22.56
N ASN A 219 33.82 20.98 22.47
CA ASN A 219 34.63 20.54 23.61
C ASN A 219 35.74 21.54 23.99
N ALA A 220 36.04 22.51 23.11
CA ALA A 220 37.07 23.52 23.33
C ALA A 220 36.50 24.88 23.76
N TYR A 221 35.18 25.02 23.94
CA TYR A 221 34.54 26.30 24.22
C TYR A 221 35.05 26.98 25.50
N ILE A 222 35.07 26.24 26.62
CA ILE A 222 35.51 26.77 27.92
C ILE A 222 36.97 27.27 27.84
N ILE A 223 37.81 26.57 27.09
CA ILE A 223 39.23 26.91 26.90
C ILE A 223 39.40 28.06 25.90
N SER A 224 38.49 28.18 24.92
CA SER A 224 38.51 29.23 23.89
C SER A 224 37.98 30.57 24.40
N PHE A 225 37.07 30.54 25.39
CA PHE A 225 36.44 31.71 25.98
C PHE A 225 36.51 31.68 27.53
N PRO A 226 37.72 31.73 28.12
CA PRO A 226 37.93 31.51 29.56
C PRO A 226 37.29 32.58 30.48
N TYR A 227 36.82 33.70 29.93
CA TYR A 227 36.21 34.81 30.68
C TYR A 227 34.82 35.18 30.14
N GLY A 228 34.15 34.27 29.42
CA GLY A 228 32.80 34.52 28.89
C GLY A 228 32.77 35.57 27.77
N GLN A 229 33.85 35.69 26.98
CA GLN A 229 33.91 36.63 25.85
C GLN A 229 32.89 36.32 24.75
N CYS A 230 32.38 35.08 24.74
CA CYS A 230 31.26 34.70 23.91
C CYS A 230 29.94 34.86 24.68
N LEU A 231 29.13 35.86 24.30
CA LEU A 231 27.88 36.17 24.98
C LEU A 231 26.78 35.13 24.73
N GLU A 232 26.78 34.51 23.55
CA GLU A 232 25.86 33.46 23.15
C GLU A 232 26.49 32.60 22.05
N TRP A 233 26.16 31.31 22.03
CA TRP A 233 26.63 30.36 21.03
C TRP A 233 25.47 29.65 20.32
N GLN A 234 25.65 29.42 19.02
CA GLN A 234 24.66 28.76 18.17
C GLN A 234 25.23 27.44 17.62
N THR A 235 24.41 26.38 17.61
CA THR A 235 24.80 25.04 17.15
C THR A 235 23.98 24.52 15.96
N ALA A 236 22.86 25.18 15.64
CA ALA A 236 21.95 24.73 14.57
C ALA A 236 21.39 25.91 13.76
N THR A 237 20.57 26.77 14.38
CA THR A 237 19.91 27.91 13.73
C THR A 237 20.73 29.18 13.85
N CYS A 238 21.06 29.78 12.72
CA CYS A 238 21.69 31.09 12.66
C CYS A 238 20.62 32.18 12.68
N SER A 239 20.41 32.84 13.82
CA SER A 239 19.51 33.99 13.91
C SER A 239 20.05 35.14 13.05
N PRO A 240 19.19 35.88 12.33
CA PRO A 240 19.62 37.08 11.61
C PRO A 240 20.26 38.06 12.60
N GLN A 241 21.52 38.40 12.35
CA GLN A 241 22.39 39.24 13.19
C GLN A 241 21.96 40.72 13.22
N ASN A 242 20.72 41.04 12.83
CA ASN A 242 20.28 42.42 12.67
C ASN A 242 19.03 42.65 13.52
N CYS A 243 19.21 43.41 14.59
CA CYS A 243 18.14 43.83 15.50
C CYS A 243 16.96 44.43 14.72
N SER A 244 17.23 45.17 13.63
CA SER A 244 16.21 45.86 12.83
C SER A 244 15.16 44.95 12.19
N GLY A 245 15.44 43.64 12.05
CA GLY A 245 14.50 42.67 11.49
C GLY A 245 13.44 42.19 12.48
N LEU A 246 13.61 42.48 13.77
CA LEU A 246 12.76 41.97 14.85
C LEU A 246 11.64 42.98 15.11
N ARG A 247 10.39 42.52 14.99
CA ARG A 247 9.21 43.39 15.03
C ARG A 247 8.59 43.50 16.41
N THR A 248 8.91 42.63 17.35
CA THR A 248 8.34 42.68 18.70
C THR A 248 9.43 42.89 19.74
N CYS A 249 9.11 43.55 20.85
CA CYS A 249 10.08 43.77 21.91
C CYS A 249 10.60 42.44 22.48
N GLY A 250 9.73 41.44 22.68
CA GLY A 250 10.13 40.13 23.19
C GLY A 250 11.21 39.48 22.32
N GLN A 251 10.97 39.38 21.01
CA GLN A 251 11.97 38.87 20.06
C GLN A 251 13.25 39.71 20.04
N CYS A 252 13.12 41.03 20.21
CA CYS A 252 14.26 41.95 20.25
C CYS A 252 15.18 41.67 21.45
N LEU A 253 14.62 41.55 22.66
CA LEU A 253 15.39 41.36 23.89
C LEU A 253 15.91 39.93 24.06
N GLU A 254 15.34 38.96 23.35
CA GLU A 254 15.91 37.61 23.23
C GLU A 254 17.25 37.61 22.48
N GLN A 255 17.51 38.60 21.61
CA GLN A 255 18.79 38.70 20.89
C GLN A 255 19.83 39.48 21.69
N PRO A 256 20.98 38.87 22.03
CA PRO A 256 22.05 39.57 22.73
C PRO A 256 22.58 40.76 21.93
N GLY A 257 22.72 41.91 22.59
CA GLY A 257 23.19 43.14 21.96
C GLY A 257 22.11 43.89 21.18
N CYS A 258 20.85 43.48 21.28
CA CYS A 258 19.70 44.23 20.80
C CYS A 258 18.92 44.86 21.96
N GLY A 259 18.30 46.01 21.71
CA GLY A 259 17.37 46.64 22.64
C GLY A 259 16.22 47.32 21.90
N TRP A 260 15.11 47.47 22.61
CA TRP A 260 13.88 48.02 22.08
C TRP A 260 13.77 49.51 22.40
N CYS A 261 13.65 50.32 21.35
CA CYS A 261 13.33 51.74 21.47
C CYS A 261 11.83 51.94 21.28
N ASN A 262 11.10 52.14 22.38
CA ASN A 262 9.67 52.36 22.38
C ASN A 262 9.32 53.79 21.96
N ASP A 263 8.31 53.92 21.11
CA ASP A 263 7.82 55.22 20.65
C ASP A 263 6.88 55.88 21.69
N PRO A 264 6.69 57.21 21.63
CA PRO A 264 5.89 57.93 22.62
C PRO A 264 4.37 57.75 22.45
N SER A 265 3.91 56.87 21.55
CA SER A 265 2.49 56.76 21.19
C SER A 265 1.64 56.05 22.25
N ASN A 266 2.26 55.39 23.24
CA ASN A 266 1.60 54.52 24.23
C ASN A 266 0.73 53.42 23.59
N THR A 267 1.16 52.94 22.42
CA THR A 267 0.55 51.80 21.72
C THR A 267 1.45 50.56 21.70
N GLY A 268 2.64 50.67 22.27
CA GLY A 268 3.67 49.62 22.28
C GLY A 268 4.44 49.48 20.97
N LYS A 269 4.33 50.45 20.05
CA LYS A 269 5.17 50.50 18.85
C LYS A 269 6.61 50.89 19.21
N GLY A 270 7.56 50.39 18.44
CA GLY A 270 8.95 50.71 18.64
C GLY A 270 9.87 50.14 17.56
N GLN A 271 11.17 50.28 17.79
CA GLN A 271 12.20 49.79 16.89
C GLN A 271 13.21 48.96 17.67
N CYS A 272 13.57 47.80 17.13
CA CYS A 272 14.65 47.00 17.67
C CYS A 272 15.98 47.47 17.07
N LEU A 273 16.90 47.90 17.93
CA LEU A 273 18.18 48.49 17.54
C LEU A 273 19.32 47.77 18.25
N GLU A 274 20.52 47.80 17.66
CA GLU A 274 21.74 47.37 18.35
C GLU A 274 21.98 48.26 19.56
N GLY A 275 22.41 47.69 20.68
CA GLY A 275 22.63 48.45 21.90
C GLY A 275 23.01 47.61 23.12
N SER A 276 23.11 48.31 24.25
CA SER A 276 23.42 47.72 25.56
C SER A 276 22.52 48.31 26.64
N SER A 277 22.73 47.92 27.89
CA SER A 277 22.09 48.55 29.05
C SER A 277 22.32 50.06 29.16
N ARG A 278 23.36 50.60 28.49
CA ARG A 278 23.64 52.04 28.43
C ARG A 278 22.83 52.80 27.38
N GLY A 279 22.26 52.11 26.39
CA GLY A 279 21.57 52.74 25.27
C GLY A 279 21.85 52.09 23.91
N PRO A 280 21.24 52.60 22.84
CA PRO A 280 21.51 52.18 21.47
C PRO A 280 22.98 52.46 21.08
N MET A 281 23.53 51.55 20.28
CA MET A 281 24.92 51.57 19.82
C MET A 281 24.97 51.49 18.30
N LYS A 282 26.03 52.07 17.73
CA LYS A 282 26.31 52.01 16.29
C LYS A 282 27.76 51.61 16.06
N PRO A 283 28.05 50.81 15.02
CA PRO A 283 29.42 50.51 14.65
C PRO A 283 30.12 51.75 14.05
N VAL A 284 31.26 52.13 14.63
CA VAL A 284 32.18 53.14 14.09
C VAL A 284 33.56 52.48 13.95
N GLY A 285 33.89 52.03 12.75
CA GLY A 285 35.09 51.20 12.52
C GLY A 285 34.94 49.80 13.11
N ASN A 286 35.88 49.40 13.99
CA ASN A 286 35.83 48.12 14.71
C ASN A 286 35.23 48.23 16.13
N GLU A 287 34.81 49.43 16.55
CA GLU A 287 34.28 49.69 17.89
C GLU A 287 32.79 50.02 17.85
N MET A 288 32.05 49.57 18.88
CA MET A 288 30.66 49.96 19.10
C MET A 288 30.63 51.20 19.98
N VAL A 289 30.01 52.27 19.48
CA VAL A 289 29.90 53.56 20.19
C VAL A 289 28.43 53.85 20.50
N LEU A 290 28.18 54.48 21.65
CA LEU A 290 26.84 54.91 22.05
C LEU A 290 26.34 56.03 21.14
N ASP A 291 25.12 55.88 20.62
CA ASP A 291 24.45 56.88 19.79
C ASP A 291 23.04 57.16 20.32
N ALA A 292 22.95 58.05 21.30
CA ALA A 292 21.68 58.43 21.93
C ALA A 292 20.66 59.06 20.95
N GLY A 293 21.11 59.51 19.77
CA GLY A 293 20.23 60.06 18.73
C GLY A 293 19.28 59.04 18.12
N LEU A 294 19.63 57.74 18.18
CA LEU A 294 18.79 56.65 17.66
C LEU A 294 17.55 56.37 18.54
N CYS A 295 17.62 56.69 19.83
CA CYS A 295 16.49 56.57 20.77
C CYS A 295 16.43 57.81 21.69
N PRO A 296 15.93 58.94 21.17
CA PRO A 296 16.06 60.23 21.84
C PRO A 296 15.10 60.38 23.02
N LYS A 297 15.65 60.34 24.24
CA LYS A 297 14.90 60.58 25.49
C LYS A 297 14.21 61.94 25.51
N GLU A 298 14.82 62.95 24.90
CA GLU A 298 14.26 64.32 24.78
C GLU A 298 12.91 64.35 24.05
N LYS A 299 12.64 63.36 23.20
CA LYS A 299 11.37 63.20 22.47
C LYS A 299 10.45 62.15 23.11
N ASN A 300 10.68 61.80 24.38
CA ASN A 300 9.95 60.78 25.14
C ASN A 300 10.05 59.35 24.57
N TYR A 301 11.14 59.03 23.85
CA TYR A 301 11.42 57.63 23.51
C TYR A 301 12.04 56.90 24.71
N GLU A 302 11.68 55.64 24.89
CA GLU A 302 12.12 54.83 26.03
C GLU A 302 12.97 53.64 25.55
N TRP A 303 14.20 53.57 26.06
CA TRP A 303 15.12 52.48 25.76
C TRP A 303 14.96 51.34 26.75
N SER A 304 14.68 50.14 26.23
CA SER A 304 14.50 48.90 26.98
C SER A 304 15.53 47.87 26.53
N PHE A 305 16.31 47.32 27.46
CA PHE A 305 17.36 46.33 27.15
C PHE A 305 17.23 45.02 27.94
N ILE A 306 16.53 45.05 29.07
CA ILE A 306 16.38 43.87 29.96
C ILE A 306 14.92 43.42 30.03
N GLN A 307 14.00 44.37 30.15
CA GLN A 307 12.57 44.10 30.22
C GLN A 307 11.84 44.97 29.21
N CYS A 308 10.82 44.40 28.58
CA CYS A 308 9.99 45.14 27.66
C CYS A 308 9.15 46.20 28.39
N PRO A 309 8.80 47.30 27.69
CA PRO A 309 7.80 48.23 28.18
C PRO A 309 6.50 47.49 28.50
N ALA A 310 5.79 47.94 29.53
CA ALA A 310 4.52 47.33 29.93
C ALA A 310 3.47 47.40 28.81
N CYS A 311 3.47 48.47 28.00
CA CYS A 311 2.53 48.62 26.91
C CYS A 311 3.05 47.95 25.63
N GLN A 312 2.32 46.95 25.12
CA GLN A 312 2.69 46.17 23.92
C GLN A 312 1.48 45.88 23.01
N CYS A 313 0.63 46.88 22.71
CA CYS A 313 -0.57 46.71 21.87
C CYS A 313 -0.31 46.67 20.37
N ASN A 314 0.94 46.43 19.95
CA ASN A 314 1.38 46.38 18.55
C ASN A 314 0.94 47.58 17.70
N GLY A 315 0.63 48.74 18.30
CA GLY A 315 0.15 49.87 17.52
C GLY A 315 -1.33 49.92 17.19
N HIS A 316 -2.11 48.93 17.64
CA HIS A 316 -3.51 48.77 17.29
C HIS A 316 -4.47 49.10 18.44
N SER A 317 -3.95 49.43 19.61
CA SER A 317 -4.70 49.98 20.73
C SER A 317 -3.81 50.85 21.61
N THR A 318 -4.41 51.62 22.50
CA THR A 318 -3.70 52.36 23.56
C THR A 318 -3.81 51.59 24.88
N CYS A 319 -2.75 51.56 25.67
CA CYS A 319 -2.77 50.85 26.95
C CYS A 319 -3.50 51.63 28.04
N ILE A 320 -4.39 50.94 28.75
CA ILE A 320 -4.99 51.36 30.01
C ILE A 320 -4.22 50.69 31.15
N ASN A 321 -3.92 51.43 32.21
CA ASN A 321 -3.17 50.94 33.37
C ASN A 321 -1.84 50.25 32.98
N SER A 322 -1.17 50.80 31.96
CA SER A 322 0.15 50.43 31.46
C SER A 322 0.33 49.04 30.81
N ASN A 323 -0.58 48.07 30.93
CA ASN A 323 -0.37 46.71 30.38
C ASN A 323 -1.61 46.07 29.71
N VAL A 324 -2.76 46.74 29.71
CA VAL A 324 -3.99 46.20 29.10
C VAL A 324 -4.36 47.01 27.87
N CYS A 325 -4.45 46.36 26.71
CA CYS A 325 -4.99 46.98 25.51
C CYS A 325 -6.50 47.17 25.65
N ASP A 326 -6.99 48.39 25.43
CA ASP A 326 -8.40 48.75 25.60
C ASP A 326 -9.31 47.99 24.61
N GLN A 327 -9.29 48.43 23.35
CA GLN A 327 -9.99 47.78 22.25
C GLN A 327 -9.08 47.74 21.03
N CYS A 328 -8.83 46.54 20.50
CA CYS A 328 -8.03 46.35 19.30
C CYS A 328 -8.73 46.96 18.08
N LYS A 329 -7.99 47.78 17.34
CA LYS A 329 -8.42 48.44 16.09
C LYS A 329 -7.74 47.78 14.89
N ASN A 330 -8.00 48.29 13.68
CA ASN A 330 -7.39 47.82 12.43
C ASN A 330 -7.51 46.31 12.17
N LEU A 331 -8.65 45.73 12.53
CA LEU A 331 -8.99 44.32 12.23
C LEU A 331 -8.11 43.30 12.98
N THR A 332 -7.63 43.68 14.17
CA THR A 332 -6.79 42.85 15.04
C THR A 332 -7.55 42.36 16.27
N THR A 333 -7.05 41.30 16.89
CA THR A 333 -7.56 40.68 18.12
C THR A 333 -6.41 40.07 18.91
N GLY A 334 -6.71 39.59 20.12
CA GLY A 334 -5.72 39.12 21.09
C GLY A 334 -5.54 40.09 22.26
N LYS A 335 -4.74 39.69 23.26
CA LYS A 335 -4.54 40.51 24.47
C LYS A 335 -3.67 41.74 24.18
N GLN A 336 -2.83 41.66 23.15
CA GLN A 336 -1.86 42.64 22.70
C GLN A 336 -2.12 43.08 21.25
N CYS A 337 -3.32 42.78 20.71
CA CYS A 337 -3.67 43.03 19.31
C CYS A 337 -2.68 42.40 18.32
N GLU A 338 -2.15 41.23 18.67
CA GLU A 338 -1.05 40.52 18.03
C GLU A 338 -1.50 39.57 16.91
N THR A 339 -2.80 39.38 16.73
CA THR A 339 -3.38 38.51 15.68
C THR A 339 -4.44 39.23 14.87
N CYS A 340 -4.65 38.81 13.63
CA CYS A 340 -5.79 39.28 12.84
C CYS A 340 -7.10 38.65 13.33
N MET A 341 -8.21 39.39 13.25
CA MET A 341 -9.54 38.85 13.56
C MET A 341 -9.91 37.69 12.61
N PRO A 342 -10.79 36.75 13.01
CA PRO A 342 -11.30 35.71 12.11
C PRO A 342 -11.88 36.30 10.82
N GLY A 343 -11.47 35.76 9.66
CA GLY A 343 -11.81 36.31 8.34
C GLY A 343 -10.82 37.35 7.80
N TYR A 344 -9.73 37.61 8.53
CA TYR A 344 -8.62 38.47 8.11
C TYR A 344 -7.28 37.75 8.31
N TYR A 345 -6.28 38.15 7.52
CA TYR A 345 -4.93 37.59 7.60
C TYR A 345 -3.84 38.65 7.41
N GLY A 346 -2.63 38.34 7.89
CA GLY A 346 -1.47 39.22 7.78
C GLY A 346 -0.57 39.11 9.00
N ASP A 347 0.35 40.06 9.13
CA ASP A 347 1.20 40.25 10.31
C ASP A 347 0.89 41.62 10.92
N PRO A 348 0.12 41.68 12.03
CA PRO A 348 -0.24 42.92 12.70
C PRO A 348 0.84 43.43 13.67
N THR A 349 1.98 42.74 13.79
CA THR A 349 2.99 43.16 14.76
C THR A 349 3.55 44.55 14.46
N ASN A 350 3.73 45.36 15.51
CA ASN A 350 4.35 46.68 15.46
C ASN A 350 3.80 47.64 14.38
N GLY A 351 2.47 47.72 14.28
CA GLY A 351 1.77 48.58 13.34
C GLY A 351 1.62 47.99 11.94
N GLY A 352 1.72 46.67 11.83
CA GLY A 352 1.41 45.92 10.63
C GLY A 352 -0.07 46.03 10.22
N GLN A 353 -0.48 45.24 9.23
CA GLN A 353 -1.84 45.32 8.68
C GLN A 353 -2.45 43.95 8.47
N CYS A 354 -3.75 43.89 8.69
CA CYS A 354 -4.60 42.74 8.40
C CYS A 354 -5.47 43.02 7.18
N THR A 355 -5.52 42.07 6.26
CA THR A 355 -6.33 42.12 5.03
C THR A 355 -7.45 41.09 5.08
N ALA A 356 -8.60 41.41 4.51
CA ALA A 356 -9.73 40.48 4.47
C ALA A 356 -9.40 39.24 3.63
N CYS A 357 -9.88 38.07 4.05
CA CYS A 357 -9.78 36.84 3.27
C CYS A 357 -10.59 36.97 1.97
N THR A 358 -9.97 36.66 0.84
CA THR A 358 -10.64 36.64 -0.48
C THR A 358 -10.77 35.20 -0.98
N CYS A 359 -11.89 34.54 -0.64
CA CYS A 359 -12.07 33.11 -0.88
C CYS A 359 -13.11 32.77 -1.97
N SER A 360 -13.25 33.63 -2.98
CA SER A 360 -14.12 33.42 -4.15
C SER A 360 -15.59 33.05 -3.83
N GLY A 361 -16.10 33.46 -2.66
CA GLY A 361 -17.45 33.11 -2.19
C GLY A 361 -17.61 31.69 -1.61
N HIS A 362 -16.54 30.89 -1.58
CA HIS A 362 -16.56 29.49 -1.13
C HIS A 362 -16.01 29.27 0.28
N ALA A 363 -15.57 30.35 0.94
CA ALA A 363 -15.24 30.39 2.36
C ALA A 363 -15.30 31.83 2.88
N ASN A 364 -15.36 31.99 4.19
CA ASN A 364 -15.25 33.27 4.89
C ASN A 364 -14.11 33.32 5.91
N ILE A 365 -13.47 32.18 6.18
CA ILE A 365 -12.34 32.04 7.11
C ILE A 365 -11.13 31.54 6.32
N CYS A 366 -9.98 32.15 6.59
CA CYS A 366 -8.69 31.74 6.04
C CYS A 366 -7.64 31.68 7.16
N HIS A 367 -6.49 31.09 6.84
CA HIS A 367 -5.37 31.00 7.75
C HIS A 367 -4.81 32.40 8.08
N MET A 368 -4.69 32.71 9.38
CA MET A 368 -4.46 34.08 9.87
C MET A 368 -3.13 34.72 9.42
N GLN A 369 -2.13 33.93 9.05
CA GLN A 369 -0.83 34.45 8.61
C GLN A 369 -0.67 34.43 7.08
N THR A 370 -1.23 33.43 6.42
CA THR A 370 -0.94 33.15 5.00
C THR A 370 -2.08 33.56 4.07
N GLY A 371 -3.30 33.73 4.59
CA GLY A 371 -4.48 34.05 3.80
C GLY A 371 -5.09 32.86 3.06
N LYS A 372 -4.56 31.64 3.25
CA LYS A 372 -5.08 30.43 2.61
C LYS A 372 -6.47 30.08 3.13
N CYS A 373 -7.45 30.02 2.24
CA CYS A 373 -8.84 29.79 2.57
C CYS A 373 -9.16 28.35 2.98
N PHE A 374 -10.08 28.19 3.92
CA PHE A 374 -10.64 26.90 4.29
C PHE A 374 -11.93 26.65 3.50
N CYS A 375 -11.81 26.06 2.31
CA CYS A 375 -12.93 25.90 1.38
C CYS A 375 -14.05 25.04 1.97
N THR A 376 -15.29 25.55 1.94
CA THR A 376 -16.45 24.92 2.59
C THR A 376 -17.14 23.86 1.73
N THR A 377 -16.90 23.86 0.42
CA THR A 377 -17.47 22.88 -0.51
C THR A 377 -16.44 21.84 -0.90
N LYS A 378 -16.74 20.56 -0.71
CA LYS A 378 -15.87 19.46 -1.12
C LYS A 378 -15.70 19.47 -2.64
N GLY A 379 -14.44 19.37 -3.09
CA GLY A 379 -14.07 19.43 -4.50
C GLY A 379 -13.65 20.81 -4.99
N ILE A 380 -13.69 21.84 -4.13
CA ILE A 380 -13.09 23.16 -4.39
C ILE A 380 -11.75 23.25 -3.65
N LYS A 381 -10.69 23.66 -4.37
CA LYS A 381 -9.32 23.79 -3.86
C LYS A 381 -8.64 25.08 -4.33
N GLY A 382 -7.40 25.28 -3.88
CA GLY A 382 -6.59 26.48 -4.13
C GLY A 382 -6.61 27.46 -2.97
N ASP A 383 -5.64 28.38 -2.94
CA ASP A 383 -5.47 29.29 -1.80
C ASP A 383 -6.64 30.25 -1.58
N GLN A 384 -7.40 30.53 -2.64
CA GLN A 384 -8.58 31.39 -2.64
C GLN A 384 -9.86 30.62 -3.02
N CYS A 385 -9.84 29.28 -2.97
CA CYS A 385 -10.94 28.42 -3.41
C CYS A 385 -11.37 28.64 -4.87
N GLN A 386 -10.39 28.88 -5.75
CA GLN A 386 -10.60 29.26 -7.15
C GLN A 386 -10.47 28.11 -8.15
N LEU A 387 -10.14 26.90 -7.70
CA LEU A 387 -9.92 25.73 -8.56
C LEU A 387 -10.86 24.57 -8.18
N CYS A 388 -11.26 23.77 -9.16
CA CYS A 388 -11.86 22.47 -8.90
C CYS A 388 -10.79 21.40 -8.68
N ASP A 389 -11.11 20.39 -7.87
CA ASP A 389 -10.27 19.25 -7.63
C ASP A 389 -10.39 18.19 -8.74
N SER A 390 -9.78 18.51 -9.89
CA SER A 390 -9.80 17.68 -11.09
C SER A 390 -9.20 16.29 -10.90
N GLU A 391 -8.19 16.16 -10.03
CA GLU A 391 -7.58 14.88 -9.64
C GLU A 391 -8.60 13.90 -9.04
N ASN A 392 -9.56 14.43 -8.27
CA ASN A 392 -10.65 13.66 -7.66
C ASN A 392 -11.95 13.73 -8.48
N ARG A 393 -11.86 14.02 -9.78
CA ARG A 393 -12.98 14.04 -10.74
C ARG A 393 -14.04 15.10 -10.46
N TYR A 394 -13.68 16.20 -9.79
CA TYR A 394 -14.55 17.37 -9.70
C TYR A 394 -14.40 18.27 -10.92
N LEU A 395 -15.54 18.66 -11.49
CA LEU A 395 -15.66 19.42 -12.74
C LEU A 395 -16.47 20.69 -12.51
N GLY A 396 -16.18 21.75 -13.26
CA GLY A 396 -16.92 23.01 -13.17
C GLY A 396 -16.00 24.22 -13.05
N ASN A 397 -16.54 25.33 -12.54
CA ASN A 397 -15.79 26.55 -12.33
C ASN A 397 -16.29 27.26 -11.07
N PRO A 398 -15.50 27.30 -9.98
CA PRO A 398 -15.93 27.93 -8.72
C PRO A 398 -16.00 29.46 -8.82
N LEU A 399 -15.34 30.11 -9.79
CA LEU A 399 -15.45 31.55 -9.99
C LEU A 399 -16.78 31.98 -10.63
N ARG A 400 -17.47 31.06 -11.30
CA ARG A 400 -18.77 31.31 -11.96
C ARG A 400 -19.90 30.42 -11.42
N GLY A 401 -19.68 29.71 -10.32
CA GLY A 401 -20.59 28.72 -9.77
C GLY A 401 -19.88 27.84 -8.74
N THR A 402 -19.95 26.53 -8.92
CA THR A 402 -19.31 25.54 -8.05
C THR A 402 -18.66 24.42 -8.87
N CYS A 403 -17.96 23.53 -8.17
CA CYS A 403 -17.49 22.26 -8.68
C CYS A 403 -18.49 21.15 -8.34
N TYR A 404 -18.59 20.16 -9.23
CA TYR A 404 -19.50 19.04 -9.15
C TYR A 404 -18.75 17.72 -9.34
N TYR A 405 -19.19 16.69 -8.62
CA TYR A 405 -18.75 15.34 -8.88
C TYR A 405 -19.74 14.63 -9.81
N SER A 406 -19.25 14.04 -10.90
CA SER A 406 -20.09 13.33 -11.86
C SER A 406 -20.43 11.91 -11.37
N LEU A 407 -21.71 11.64 -11.18
CA LEU A 407 -22.23 10.33 -10.76
C LEU A 407 -22.57 9.48 -11.99
N LEU A 408 -22.06 8.26 -12.01
CA LEU A 408 -22.43 7.25 -13.00
C LEU A 408 -23.80 6.65 -12.64
N ILE A 409 -24.67 6.49 -13.64
CA ILE A 409 -25.98 5.86 -13.48
C ILE A 409 -25.80 4.36 -13.15
N ASP A 410 -26.69 3.82 -12.31
CA ASP A 410 -26.68 2.44 -11.79
C ASP A 410 -25.47 2.10 -10.89
N TYR A 411 -24.71 3.11 -10.45
CA TYR A 411 -23.66 2.98 -9.44
C TYR A 411 -24.04 3.73 -8.15
N GLN A 412 -23.76 3.09 -7.01
CA GLN A 412 -23.87 3.71 -5.69
C GLN A 412 -22.51 4.23 -5.23
N PHE A 413 -22.45 5.52 -4.91
CA PHE A 413 -21.25 6.18 -4.40
C PHE A 413 -21.36 6.42 -2.90
N THR A 414 -20.24 6.27 -2.19
CA THR A 414 -20.14 6.59 -0.76
C THR A 414 -19.00 7.59 -0.54
N PHE A 415 -19.33 8.77 -0.04
CA PHE A 415 -18.39 9.81 0.32
C PHE A 415 -18.22 9.82 1.84
N SER A 416 -17.00 9.59 2.32
CA SER A 416 -16.68 9.56 3.74
C SER A 416 -15.77 10.73 4.10
N LEU A 417 -16.33 11.75 4.75
CA LEU A 417 -15.62 12.94 5.23
C LEU A 417 -15.38 12.75 6.73
N LEU A 418 -14.27 12.09 7.06
CA LEU A 418 -13.93 11.67 8.42
C LEU A 418 -12.57 12.20 8.90
N GLN A 419 -11.77 12.76 7.99
CA GLN A 419 -10.41 13.22 8.31
C GLN A 419 -10.46 14.63 8.89
N GLU A 420 -9.46 15.00 9.71
CA GLU A 420 -9.40 16.36 10.29
C GLU A 420 -9.34 17.45 9.22
N ASP A 421 -8.73 17.17 8.06
CA ASP A 421 -8.67 18.10 6.93
C ASP A 421 -10.07 18.40 6.34
N ASP A 422 -11.03 17.48 6.48
CA ASP A 422 -12.40 17.66 5.99
C ASP A 422 -13.28 18.51 6.92
N ARG A 423 -12.78 18.92 8.10
CA ARG A 423 -13.57 19.60 9.15
C ARG A 423 -14.28 20.88 8.70
N HIS A 424 -13.76 21.56 7.69
CA HIS A 424 -14.28 22.82 7.19
C HIS A 424 -15.33 22.63 6.09
N HIS A 425 -15.52 21.40 5.60
CA HIS A 425 -16.50 21.10 4.57
C HIS A 425 -17.91 21.01 5.16
N THR A 426 -18.82 21.78 4.56
CA THR A 426 -20.25 21.84 4.92
C THR A 426 -21.17 21.64 3.71
N ALA A 427 -20.59 21.50 2.51
CA ALA A 427 -21.32 21.26 1.27
C ALA A 427 -20.57 20.30 0.32
N ILE A 428 -21.32 19.60 -0.53
CA ILE A 428 -20.83 18.78 -1.65
C ILE A 428 -21.90 18.76 -2.75
N ASN A 429 -21.46 18.88 -4.01
CA ASN A 429 -22.38 19.00 -5.14
C ASN A 429 -22.10 17.90 -6.18
N PHE A 430 -23.17 17.39 -6.77
CA PHE A 430 -23.13 16.29 -7.73
C PHE A 430 -23.87 16.66 -9.02
N ILE A 431 -23.47 16.01 -10.11
CA ILE A 431 -24.22 16.01 -11.37
C ILE A 431 -24.50 14.58 -11.82
N ALA A 432 -25.65 14.38 -12.45
CA ALA A 432 -26.03 13.12 -13.07
C ALA A 432 -26.70 13.37 -14.43
N ASN A 433 -26.27 12.59 -15.43
CA ASN A 433 -26.80 12.63 -16.78
C ASN A 433 -27.47 11.28 -17.06
N PRO A 434 -28.80 11.22 -17.24
CA PRO A 434 -29.51 9.99 -17.60
C PRO A 434 -28.97 9.43 -18.91
N GLU A 435 -28.65 8.13 -18.94
CA GLU A 435 -28.14 7.46 -20.13
C GLU A 435 -29.29 6.94 -21.03
N GLN A 436 -30.41 6.56 -20.42
CA GLN A 436 -31.58 5.99 -21.12
C GLN A 436 -32.72 7.00 -21.17
N SER A 437 -33.12 7.41 -22.39
CA SER A 437 -34.17 8.42 -22.60
C SER A 437 -35.60 7.90 -22.43
N ASN A 438 -35.79 6.58 -22.36
CA ASN A 438 -37.09 5.93 -22.24
C ASN A 438 -37.37 5.36 -20.84
N LYS A 439 -36.51 5.62 -19.85
CA LYS A 439 -36.68 5.12 -18.48
C LYS A 439 -36.64 6.25 -17.47
N ASN A 440 -37.41 6.08 -16.40
CA ASN A 440 -37.38 6.99 -15.26
C ASN A 440 -35.99 6.96 -14.61
N LEU A 441 -35.64 8.07 -13.97
CA LEU A 441 -34.41 8.23 -13.22
C LEU A 441 -34.73 8.19 -11.73
N ASP A 442 -34.35 7.11 -11.06
CA ASP A 442 -34.52 6.97 -9.62
C ASP A 442 -33.33 7.57 -8.90
N ILE A 443 -33.57 8.35 -7.85
CA ILE A 443 -32.54 8.89 -6.95
C ILE A 443 -32.71 8.31 -5.55
N SER A 444 -31.60 7.99 -4.91
CA SER A 444 -31.53 7.74 -3.48
C SER A 444 -30.31 8.41 -2.87
N ILE A 445 -30.50 9.13 -1.76
CA ILE A 445 -29.42 9.70 -0.97
C ILE A 445 -29.69 9.45 0.51
N ASN A 446 -28.66 9.06 1.24
CA ASN A 446 -28.68 8.81 2.68
C ASN A 446 -27.40 9.36 3.31
N ALA A 447 -27.48 9.97 4.48
CA ALA A 447 -26.30 10.41 5.21
C ALA A 447 -26.38 10.12 6.71
N SER A 448 -25.21 10.05 7.36
CA SER A 448 -25.11 9.82 8.81
C SER A 448 -25.67 10.97 9.65
N ASN A 449 -25.55 12.20 9.16
CA ASN A 449 -26.03 13.42 9.80
C ASN A 449 -27.08 14.10 8.93
N ASN A 450 -27.82 15.04 9.51
CA ASN A 450 -28.81 15.80 8.75
C ASN A 450 -28.14 16.73 7.74
N PHE A 451 -28.77 16.93 6.59
CA PHE A 451 -28.34 17.84 5.54
C PHE A 451 -29.53 18.55 4.87
N ASN A 452 -29.23 19.61 4.15
CA ASN A 452 -30.15 20.26 3.22
C ASN A 452 -29.91 19.73 1.81
N LEU A 453 -31.00 19.48 1.08
CA LEU A 453 -30.99 18.92 -0.26
C LEU A 453 -31.74 19.87 -1.21
N ASN A 454 -31.06 20.29 -2.27
CA ASN A 454 -31.68 20.98 -3.40
C ASN A 454 -31.35 20.23 -4.69
N ILE A 455 -32.35 19.92 -5.50
CA ILE A 455 -32.19 19.25 -6.79
C ILE A 455 -32.77 20.14 -7.87
N THR A 456 -31.95 20.47 -8.85
CA THR A 456 -32.33 21.25 -10.03
C THR A 456 -32.03 20.45 -11.29
N TRP A 457 -32.57 20.90 -12.42
CA TRP A 457 -32.26 20.31 -13.72
C TRP A 457 -32.15 21.38 -14.80
N SER A 458 -31.39 21.09 -15.85
CA SER A 458 -31.26 21.95 -17.02
C SER A 458 -31.13 21.15 -18.32
N ILE A 459 -31.35 21.83 -19.44
CA ILE A 459 -31.18 21.31 -20.81
C ILE A 459 -30.03 22.08 -21.46
N GLY A 460 -29.08 21.38 -22.08
CA GLY A 460 -28.04 22.01 -22.91
C GLY A 460 -26.72 22.34 -22.22
N SER A 461 -26.47 21.79 -21.03
CA SER A 461 -25.18 21.92 -20.36
C SER A 461 -24.20 20.86 -20.89
N THR A 462 -23.46 21.17 -21.95
CA THR A 462 -22.23 20.44 -22.28
C THR A 462 -21.20 20.67 -21.16
N ALA A 463 -20.50 19.60 -20.78
CA ALA A 463 -19.60 19.51 -19.63
C ALA A 463 -18.83 20.82 -19.33
N GLY A 464 -19.23 21.52 -18.26
CA GLY A 464 -18.46 22.62 -17.66
C GLY A 464 -18.86 24.07 -18.02
N THR A 465 -19.82 24.32 -18.92
CA THR A 465 -20.32 25.68 -19.19
C THR A 465 -21.69 25.92 -18.56
N ILE A 466 -21.70 26.73 -17.50
CA ILE A 466 -22.90 27.16 -16.76
C ILE A 466 -23.58 28.28 -17.58
N SER A 467 -24.43 27.92 -18.54
CA SER A 467 -25.21 28.90 -19.31
C SER A 467 -26.66 28.48 -19.55
N GLY A 468 -27.15 27.47 -18.85
CA GLY A 468 -28.57 27.11 -18.83
C GLY A 468 -29.24 27.61 -17.55
N GLU A 469 -30.46 28.11 -17.65
CA GLU A 469 -31.30 28.41 -16.48
C GLU A 469 -31.65 27.09 -15.77
N GLU A 470 -31.22 26.94 -14.51
CA GLU A 470 -31.53 25.77 -13.70
C GLU A 470 -32.96 25.86 -13.14
N ILE A 471 -33.76 24.82 -13.34
CA ILE A 471 -35.13 24.76 -12.85
C ILE A 471 -35.15 23.90 -11.57
N PRO A 472 -35.67 24.42 -10.43
CA PRO A 472 -35.74 23.65 -9.18
C PRO A 472 -36.81 22.55 -9.25
N VAL A 473 -36.47 21.37 -8.74
CA VAL A 473 -37.36 20.20 -8.67
C VAL A 473 -37.67 19.85 -7.22
N VAL A 474 -36.66 19.82 -6.37
CA VAL A 474 -36.77 19.41 -4.97
C VAL A 474 -36.02 20.39 -4.09
N SER A 475 -36.64 20.82 -3.00
CA SER A 475 -35.98 21.55 -1.93
C SER A 475 -36.43 21.00 -0.58
N LYS A 476 -35.49 20.46 0.19
CA LYS A 476 -35.70 19.88 1.52
C LYS A 476 -34.58 20.36 2.44
N ALA A 477 -34.91 20.58 3.70
CA ALA A 477 -33.95 21.01 4.72
C ALA A 477 -33.97 20.04 5.90
N ASN A 478 -32.80 19.84 6.52
CA ASN A 478 -32.64 19.07 7.75
C ASN A 478 -33.16 17.61 7.68
N ILE A 479 -32.85 16.92 6.59
CA ILE A 479 -33.23 15.52 6.34
C ILE A 479 -32.03 14.57 6.46
N LYS A 480 -32.28 13.27 6.69
CA LYS A 480 -31.23 12.22 6.69
C LYS A 480 -31.22 11.35 5.44
N GLU A 481 -32.38 11.18 4.82
CA GLU A 481 -32.54 10.36 3.63
C GLU A 481 -33.56 10.99 2.68
N TYR A 482 -33.39 10.73 1.39
CA TYR A 482 -34.33 11.11 0.35
C TYR A 482 -34.33 10.07 -0.76
N ARG A 483 -35.51 9.69 -1.24
CA ARG A 483 -35.70 8.79 -2.37
C ARG A 483 -36.86 9.28 -3.23
N ASP A 484 -36.65 9.31 -4.55
CA ASP A 484 -37.65 9.78 -5.50
C ASP A 484 -37.41 9.17 -6.90
N SER A 485 -38.39 9.31 -7.79
CA SER A 485 -38.35 8.82 -9.18
C SER A 485 -38.75 9.93 -10.14
N PHE A 486 -37.82 10.38 -10.98
CA PHE A 486 -38.07 11.39 -12.00
C PHE A 486 -38.54 10.74 -13.31
N SER A 487 -39.79 11.02 -13.71
CA SER A 487 -40.42 10.44 -14.90
C SER A 487 -39.81 10.94 -16.21
N CYS A 488 -39.45 10.03 -17.12
CA CYS A 488 -38.90 10.40 -18.43
C CYS A 488 -39.89 11.18 -19.32
N GLU A 489 -41.19 11.03 -19.10
CA GLU A 489 -42.25 11.76 -19.82
C GLU A 489 -42.38 13.19 -19.30
N LYS A 490 -42.46 13.35 -17.97
CA LYS A 490 -42.62 14.66 -17.32
C LYS A 490 -41.46 15.61 -17.63
N PHE A 491 -40.24 15.07 -17.66
CA PHE A 491 -39.02 15.82 -17.94
C PHE A 491 -38.59 15.72 -19.41
N ASN A 492 -39.39 15.03 -20.25
CA ASN A 492 -39.21 14.86 -21.68
C ASN A 492 -37.76 14.51 -22.10
N PHE A 493 -37.22 13.43 -21.52
CA PHE A 493 -35.84 12.98 -21.77
C PHE A 493 -35.59 12.67 -23.26
N ARG A 494 -36.64 12.26 -23.99
CA ARG A 494 -36.54 11.92 -25.42
C ARG A 494 -36.26 13.14 -26.29
N SER A 495 -36.85 14.29 -25.98
CA SER A 495 -36.61 15.53 -26.73
C SER A 495 -35.31 16.23 -26.33
N ASN A 496 -34.74 15.88 -25.17
CA ASN A 496 -33.58 16.56 -24.58
C ASN A 496 -32.50 15.54 -24.17
N PRO A 497 -31.67 15.04 -25.11
CA PRO A 497 -30.64 14.05 -24.79
C PRO A 497 -29.53 14.59 -23.87
N ASN A 498 -29.35 15.90 -23.79
CA ASN A 498 -28.36 16.57 -22.94
C ASN A 498 -29.01 17.16 -21.68
N ILE A 499 -29.82 16.35 -20.99
CA ILE A 499 -30.40 16.72 -19.70
C ILE A 499 -29.40 16.43 -18.58
N THR A 500 -29.28 17.38 -17.64
CA THR A 500 -28.41 17.25 -16.47
C THR A 500 -29.21 17.54 -15.22
N PHE A 501 -29.11 16.66 -14.22
CA PHE A 501 -29.60 16.91 -12.86
C PHE A 501 -28.43 17.37 -11.99
N TYR A 502 -28.65 18.44 -11.24
CA TYR A 502 -27.70 18.96 -10.26
C TYR A 502 -28.24 18.69 -8.87
N VAL A 503 -27.39 18.16 -8.00
CA VAL A 503 -27.74 17.81 -6.61
C VAL A 503 -26.82 18.57 -5.67
N TYR A 504 -27.41 19.47 -4.88
CA TYR A 504 -26.70 20.27 -3.89
C TYR A 504 -26.99 19.74 -2.50
N VAL A 505 -25.94 19.24 -1.84
CA VAL A 505 -26.00 18.77 -0.45
C VAL A 505 -25.24 19.76 0.41
N SER A 506 -25.93 20.40 1.34
CA SER A 506 -25.36 21.52 2.11
C SER A 506 -25.78 21.49 3.58
N ASN A 507 -25.16 22.35 4.39
CA ASN A 507 -25.46 22.53 5.81
C ASN A 507 -25.35 21.25 6.64
N PHE A 508 -24.39 20.38 6.30
CA PHE A 508 -24.02 19.27 7.15
C PHE A 508 -22.83 19.64 8.03
N SER A 509 -22.65 18.89 9.12
CA SER A 509 -21.51 19.00 10.03
C SER A 509 -20.58 17.79 9.88
N TRP A 510 -19.27 18.04 9.94
CA TRP A 510 -18.25 17.01 10.04
C TRP A 510 -18.26 16.35 11.43
N PRO A 511 -18.04 15.03 11.56
CA PRO A 511 -17.79 14.04 10.50
C PRO A 511 -19.09 13.52 9.86
N ILE A 512 -19.06 13.22 8.56
CA ILE A 512 -20.24 12.72 7.83
C ILE A 512 -19.90 11.64 6.79
N LYS A 513 -20.82 10.69 6.61
CA LYS A 513 -20.84 9.77 5.47
C LYS A 513 -22.09 10.00 4.63
N ILE A 514 -21.94 10.14 3.32
CA ILE A 514 -23.04 10.39 2.37
C ILE A 514 -23.02 9.27 1.33
N GLN A 515 -24.14 8.56 1.18
CA GLN A 515 -24.36 7.56 0.15
C GLN A 515 -25.37 8.10 -0.85
N ILE A 516 -25.03 8.11 -2.13
CA ILE A 516 -25.90 8.60 -3.20
C ILE A 516 -25.85 7.67 -4.40
N ALA A 517 -26.99 7.41 -5.01
CA ALA A 517 -27.12 6.61 -6.20
C ALA A 517 -28.23 7.15 -7.10
N PHE A 518 -27.97 7.09 -8.41
CA PHE A 518 -28.98 7.21 -9.45
C PHE A 518 -29.14 5.85 -10.13
N SER A 519 -30.36 5.46 -10.49
CA SER A 519 -30.62 4.20 -11.19
C SER A 519 -31.64 4.34 -12.31
N GLN A 520 -31.45 3.58 -13.39
CA GLN A 520 -32.42 3.37 -14.47
C GLN A 520 -32.70 1.86 -14.69
N HIS A 521 -32.48 1.04 -13.66
CA HIS A 521 -32.63 -0.41 -13.73
C HIS A 521 -34.10 -0.86 -13.54
N ASN A 522 -34.55 -1.80 -14.38
CA ASN A 522 -35.91 -2.36 -14.32
C ASN A 522 -35.96 -3.49 -13.27
N THR A 523 -36.14 -3.13 -12.00
CA THR A 523 -36.09 -4.10 -10.88
C THR A 523 -37.19 -5.19 -10.92
N ILE A 524 -38.30 -4.96 -11.64
CA ILE A 524 -39.46 -5.88 -11.61
C ILE A 524 -39.35 -7.02 -12.64
N MET A 525 -38.74 -6.79 -13.80
CA MET A 525 -38.72 -7.79 -14.88
C MET A 525 -37.74 -8.94 -14.62
N ASP A 526 -36.62 -8.67 -13.95
CA ASP A 526 -35.54 -9.65 -13.77
C ASP A 526 -35.86 -10.69 -12.68
N LEU A 527 -36.54 -10.27 -11.60
CA LEU A 527 -36.91 -11.18 -10.50
C LEU A 527 -37.97 -12.20 -10.93
N VAL A 528 -38.98 -11.76 -11.69
CA VAL A 528 -40.03 -12.66 -12.21
C VAL A 528 -39.46 -13.63 -13.24
N GLN A 529 -38.61 -13.16 -14.14
CA GLN A 529 -37.96 -13.99 -15.16
C GLN A 529 -36.99 -15.01 -14.54
N PHE A 530 -36.25 -14.63 -13.48
CA PHE A 530 -35.42 -15.55 -12.71
C PHE A 530 -36.24 -16.69 -12.10
N PHE A 531 -37.36 -16.38 -11.43
CA PHE A 531 -38.20 -17.42 -10.83
C PHE A 531 -38.84 -18.33 -11.89
N VAL A 532 -39.36 -17.78 -12.99
CA VAL A 532 -39.98 -18.57 -14.07
C VAL A 532 -38.97 -19.52 -14.71
N THR A 533 -37.75 -19.05 -15.01
CA THR A 533 -36.70 -19.89 -15.60
C THR A 533 -36.19 -20.94 -14.63
N PHE A 534 -35.95 -20.57 -13.37
CA PHE A 534 -35.51 -21.49 -12.31
C PHE A 534 -36.51 -22.64 -12.10
N PHE A 535 -37.79 -22.32 -11.91
CA PHE A 535 -38.82 -23.34 -11.67
C PHE A 535 -39.05 -24.23 -12.91
N SER A 536 -39.00 -23.66 -14.12
CA SER A 536 -39.10 -24.44 -15.37
C SER A 536 -37.98 -25.47 -15.52
N CYS A 537 -36.73 -25.06 -15.29
CA CYS A 537 -35.58 -25.97 -15.34
C CYS A 537 -35.61 -27.02 -14.22
N PHE A 538 -35.95 -26.62 -12.99
CA PHE A 538 -36.02 -27.52 -11.85
C PHE A 538 -37.07 -28.63 -12.06
N LEU A 539 -38.27 -28.27 -12.51
CA LEU A 539 -39.33 -29.24 -12.80
C LEU A 539 -38.94 -30.19 -13.94
N SER A 540 -38.26 -29.68 -14.97
CA SER A 540 -37.76 -30.50 -16.09
C SER A 540 -36.75 -31.55 -15.62
N LEU A 541 -35.81 -31.18 -14.75
CA LEU A 541 -34.81 -32.10 -14.19
C LEU A 541 -35.45 -33.17 -13.29
N LEU A 542 -36.45 -32.81 -12.48
CA LEU A 542 -37.19 -33.79 -11.67
C LEU A 542 -37.93 -34.81 -12.52
N LEU A 543 -38.51 -34.38 -13.64
CA LEU A 543 -39.23 -35.25 -14.56
C LEU A 543 -38.27 -36.26 -15.23
N VAL A 544 -37.11 -35.79 -15.68
CA VAL A 544 -36.05 -36.67 -16.22
C VAL A 544 -35.58 -37.67 -15.17
N ALA A 545 -35.34 -37.23 -13.93
CA ALA A 545 -34.93 -38.11 -12.84
C ALA A 545 -35.98 -39.18 -12.53
N ALA A 546 -37.28 -38.83 -12.53
CA ALA A 546 -38.37 -39.77 -12.33
C ALA A 546 -38.47 -40.81 -13.47
N VAL A 547 -38.28 -40.38 -14.73
CA VAL A 547 -38.27 -41.29 -15.89
C VAL A 547 -37.08 -42.24 -15.81
N VAL A 548 -35.88 -41.75 -15.53
CA VAL A 548 -34.67 -42.58 -15.37
C VAL A 548 -34.84 -43.57 -14.21
N TRP A 549 -35.43 -43.13 -13.09
CA TRP A 549 -35.73 -43.99 -11.95
C TRP A 549 -36.72 -45.10 -12.32
N LYS A 550 -37.79 -44.77 -13.06
CA LYS A 550 -38.75 -45.75 -13.56
C LYS A 550 -38.12 -46.76 -14.54
N ILE A 551 -37.28 -46.31 -15.46
CA ILE A 551 -36.54 -47.20 -16.38
C ILE A 551 -35.64 -48.14 -15.59
N LYS A 552 -34.89 -47.61 -14.61
CA LYS A 552 -34.03 -48.40 -13.72
C LYS A 552 -34.84 -49.43 -12.93
N GLN A 553 -35.98 -49.04 -12.38
CA GLN A 553 -36.88 -49.93 -11.64
C GLN A 553 -37.37 -51.10 -12.52
N THR A 554 -37.79 -50.81 -13.75
CA THR A 554 -38.28 -51.81 -14.70
C THR A 554 -37.16 -52.75 -15.17
N CYS A 555 -35.97 -52.21 -15.47
CA CYS A 555 -34.82 -52.99 -15.91
C CYS A 555 -34.31 -53.94 -14.80
N TRP A 556 -34.30 -53.47 -13.55
CA TRP A 556 -34.02 -54.30 -12.38
C TRP A 556 -35.03 -55.44 -12.20
N ALA A 557 -36.33 -55.16 -12.37
CA ALA A 557 -37.36 -56.19 -12.27
C ALA A 557 -37.24 -57.25 -13.38
N SER A 558 -36.82 -56.87 -14.59
CA SER A 558 -36.59 -57.79 -15.71
C SER A 558 -35.39 -58.70 -15.47
N ARG A 559 -34.23 -58.13 -15.10
CA ARG A 559 -33.01 -58.90 -14.78
C ARG A 559 -33.25 -59.94 -13.67
N ARG A 560 -34.06 -59.60 -12.66
CA ARG A 560 -34.38 -60.53 -11.58
C ARG A 560 -35.22 -61.73 -12.04
N ARG A 561 -36.12 -61.53 -13.02
CA ARG A 561 -36.90 -62.63 -13.62
C ARG A 561 -36.02 -63.57 -14.45
N GLU A 562 -35.10 -63.05 -15.24
CA GLU A 562 -34.16 -63.89 -16.00
C GLU A 562 -33.26 -64.74 -15.09
N GLN A 563 -32.81 -64.17 -13.97
CA GLN A 563 -31.93 -64.87 -13.04
C GLN A 563 -32.65 -66.04 -12.35
N LEU A 564 -33.90 -65.85 -11.93
CA LEU A 564 -34.75 -66.90 -11.37
C LEU A 564 -35.02 -68.05 -12.36
N MET A 565 -35.20 -67.73 -13.65
CA MET A 565 -35.40 -68.76 -14.69
C MET A 565 -34.14 -69.61 -14.89
N ARG A 566 -32.94 -68.98 -14.92
CA ARG A 566 -31.66 -69.71 -15.03
C ARG A 566 -31.40 -70.59 -13.81
N GLU A 567 -31.69 -70.10 -12.60
CA GLU A 567 -31.54 -70.87 -11.36
C GLU A 567 -32.50 -72.07 -11.33
N ARG A 568 -33.77 -71.90 -11.75
CA ARG A 568 -34.71 -73.04 -11.88
C ARG A 568 -34.24 -74.10 -12.87
N GLN A 569 -33.66 -73.71 -14.00
CA GLN A 569 -33.12 -74.66 -14.97
C GLN A 569 -31.89 -75.39 -14.43
N GLN A 570 -31.01 -74.73 -13.67
CA GLN A 570 -29.88 -75.39 -13.01
C GLN A 570 -30.30 -76.34 -11.89
N MET A 571 -31.36 -76.01 -11.13
CA MET A 571 -31.90 -76.93 -10.12
C MET A 571 -32.57 -78.15 -10.76
N ALA A 572 -33.19 -77.99 -11.93
CA ALA A 572 -33.81 -79.10 -12.66
C ALA A 572 -32.80 -80.06 -13.33
N SER A 573 -31.52 -79.68 -13.47
CA SER A 573 -30.50 -80.47 -14.18
C SER A 573 -29.49 -81.19 -13.27
N ARG A 574 -29.67 -81.17 -11.95
CA ARG A 574 -28.79 -81.92 -11.03
C ARG A 574 -29.28 -83.36 -10.87
N PRO A 575 -28.39 -84.39 -10.99
CA PRO A 575 -28.76 -85.77 -10.75
C PRO A 575 -29.08 -85.99 -9.26
N PHE A 576 -30.22 -86.61 -8.96
CA PHE A 576 -30.60 -86.98 -7.60
C PHE A 576 -29.65 -88.07 -7.07
N ALA A 577 -29.09 -87.88 -5.88
CA ALA A 577 -28.29 -88.89 -5.19
C ALA A 577 -29.22 -89.97 -4.60
N SER A 578 -29.01 -91.24 -4.95
CA SER A 578 -29.69 -92.39 -4.34
C SER A 578 -28.85 -92.95 -3.18
N VAL A 579 -29.49 -93.29 -2.06
CA VAL A 579 -28.83 -93.88 -0.88
C VAL A 579 -29.40 -95.28 -0.66
N ASP A 580 -28.55 -96.31 -0.73
CA ASP A 580 -28.93 -97.69 -0.41
C ASP A 580 -28.91 -97.91 1.12
N VAL A 581 -30.02 -98.41 1.67
CA VAL A 581 -30.18 -98.65 3.10
C VAL A 581 -30.23 -100.16 3.35
N ALA A 582 -29.20 -100.71 3.99
CA ALA A 582 -29.21 -102.09 4.49
C ALA A 582 -29.86 -102.16 5.88
N LEU A 583 -30.93 -102.92 6.01
CA LEU A 583 -31.65 -103.12 7.28
C LEU A 583 -31.38 -104.54 7.77
N GLU A 584 -30.67 -104.69 8.89
CA GLU A 584 -30.53 -106.00 9.55
C GLU A 584 -31.87 -106.42 10.16
N VAL A 585 -32.44 -107.53 9.68
CA VAL A 585 -33.66 -108.16 10.20
C VAL A 585 -33.21 -109.43 10.92
N GLY A 586 -33.42 -109.47 12.25
CA GLY A 586 -32.71 -110.39 13.15
C GLY A 586 -33.05 -111.88 13.06
N ALA A 587 -32.16 -112.69 13.63
CA ALA A 587 -32.43 -114.03 14.11
C ALA A 587 -31.67 -114.28 15.43
N GLU A 588 -32.43 -114.65 16.45
CA GLU A 588 -32.11 -115.43 17.65
C GLU A 588 -30.90 -115.09 18.55
N GLN A 589 -31.20 -114.91 19.84
CA GLN A 589 -30.26 -114.90 20.96
C GLN A 589 -29.46 -116.21 21.00
N THR A 590 -28.13 -116.12 20.93
CA THR A 590 -27.21 -116.68 21.94
C THR A 590 -25.79 -116.16 21.72
N ASP A 591 -25.29 -115.46 22.75
CA ASP A 591 -23.93 -115.54 23.30
C ASP A 591 -22.69 -115.00 22.55
N PHE A 592 -22.23 -113.85 23.10
CA PHE A 592 -20.84 -113.41 23.32
C PHE A 592 -19.90 -113.39 22.09
N LEU A 593 -19.56 -112.22 21.52
CA LEU A 593 -18.59 -111.30 22.14
C LEU A 593 -18.94 -109.83 21.83
N ARG A 594 -19.24 -109.11 22.90
CA ARG A 594 -19.64 -107.71 23.00
C ARG A 594 -18.43 -106.79 22.77
N GLY A 595 -18.44 -106.04 21.68
CA GLY A 595 -17.87 -104.70 21.62
C GLY A 595 -19.01 -103.73 21.30
N PRO A 596 -19.22 -102.65 22.06
CA PRO A 596 -20.32 -101.73 21.79
C PRO A 596 -20.12 -101.08 20.41
N LEU A 597 -21.14 -101.09 19.56
CA LEU A 597 -21.27 -100.11 18.49
C LEU A 597 -21.59 -98.74 19.13
N GLU A 598 -20.65 -98.24 19.94
CA GLU A 598 -20.60 -96.86 20.41
C GLU A 598 -20.04 -96.02 19.25
N GLY A 599 -20.94 -95.54 18.40
CA GLY A 599 -20.63 -94.56 17.37
C GLY A 599 -21.88 -93.75 17.05
N ALA A 600 -21.75 -92.42 17.02
CA ALA A 600 -22.85 -91.53 16.64
C ALA A 600 -23.39 -91.88 15.24
N PRO A 601 -24.71 -91.77 14.98
CA PRO A 601 -25.29 -92.09 13.68
C PRO A 601 -24.64 -91.23 12.58
N LYS A 602 -24.19 -91.87 11.50
CA LYS A 602 -23.62 -91.17 10.35
C LYS A 602 -24.74 -90.45 9.60
N PRO A 603 -24.58 -89.15 9.30
CA PRO A 603 -25.60 -88.41 8.58
C PRO A 603 -25.65 -88.75 7.10
N ILE A 604 -26.85 -88.65 6.57
CA ILE A 604 -27.10 -88.76 5.12
C ILE A 604 -26.81 -87.41 4.45
N ALA A 605 -27.08 -86.31 5.16
CA ALA A 605 -26.77 -84.96 4.73
C ALA A 605 -26.45 -84.06 5.94
N ILE A 606 -25.51 -83.12 5.75
CA ILE A 606 -25.24 -82.01 6.66
C ILE A 606 -25.30 -80.72 5.83
N GLU A 607 -26.18 -79.79 6.21
CA GLU A 607 -26.29 -78.49 5.55
C GLU A 607 -25.90 -77.35 6.51
N PRO A 608 -24.75 -76.67 6.31
CA PRO A 608 -24.32 -75.59 7.18
C PRO A 608 -25.24 -74.36 7.06
N CYS A 609 -25.58 -73.76 8.20
CA CYS A 609 -26.32 -72.51 8.29
C CYS A 609 -25.43 -71.31 7.92
N SER A 610 -26.04 -70.15 7.62
CA SER A 610 -25.30 -68.94 7.30
C SER A 610 -24.39 -68.53 8.46
N GLY A 611 -23.08 -68.65 8.25
CA GLY A 611 -22.06 -68.37 9.26
C GLY A 611 -21.20 -69.58 9.69
N ASN A 612 -21.44 -70.78 9.16
CA ASN A 612 -20.62 -72.00 9.37
C ASN A 612 -20.41 -72.39 10.85
N ARG A 613 -21.27 -71.91 11.76
CA ARG A 613 -21.22 -72.28 13.19
C ARG A 613 -22.22 -73.37 13.55
N ALA A 614 -23.30 -73.49 12.79
CA ALA A 614 -24.29 -74.53 12.97
C ALA A 614 -24.63 -75.18 11.62
N ALA A 615 -25.18 -76.38 11.63
CA ALA A 615 -25.65 -77.08 10.44
C ALA A 615 -26.91 -77.89 10.76
N VAL A 616 -27.77 -78.12 9.76
CA VAL A 616 -28.88 -79.07 9.87
C VAL A 616 -28.35 -80.45 9.46
N LEU A 617 -28.34 -81.37 10.42
CA LEU A 617 -27.97 -82.77 10.27
C LEU A 617 -29.22 -83.59 9.94
N THR A 618 -29.20 -84.36 8.86
CA THR A 618 -30.31 -85.27 8.49
C THR A 618 -29.86 -86.73 8.59
N VAL A 619 -30.61 -87.54 9.33
CA VAL A 619 -30.33 -88.96 9.63
C VAL A 619 -31.56 -89.84 9.35
N PHE A 620 -31.31 -91.11 9.05
CA PHE A 620 -32.34 -92.15 8.97
C PHE A 620 -32.52 -92.75 10.36
N LEU A 621 -33.77 -92.86 10.81
CA LEU A 621 -34.16 -93.43 12.09
C LEU A 621 -35.10 -94.61 11.87
N CYS A 622 -34.95 -95.65 12.69
CA CYS A 622 -35.95 -96.70 12.83
C CYS A 622 -36.96 -96.29 13.90
N LEU A 623 -38.26 -96.30 13.56
CA LEU A 623 -39.31 -95.99 14.50
C LEU A 623 -39.56 -97.19 15.44
N PRO A 624 -39.97 -96.97 16.70
CA PRO A 624 -40.22 -98.05 17.65
C PRO A 624 -41.20 -99.08 17.09
N ARG A 625 -40.85 -100.36 17.19
CA ARG A 625 -41.69 -101.47 16.74
C ARG A 625 -42.27 -102.20 17.95
N GLY A 626 -43.48 -102.77 17.79
CA GLY A 626 -44.07 -103.63 18.81
C GLY A 626 -43.24 -104.91 19.03
N PRO A 627 -43.54 -105.72 20.06
CA PRO A 627 -42.77 -106.92 20.41
C PRO A 627 -42.67 -107.97 19.28
N SER A 628 -43.51 -107.90 18.25
CA SER A 628 -43.44 -108.74 17.05
C SER A 628 -42.41 -108.29 16.00
N GLY A 629 -41.74 -107.14 16.18
CA GLY A 629 -40.69 -106.64 15.29
C GLY A 629 -41.16 -106.04 13.95
N VAL A 630 -42.48 -106.03 13.69
CA VAL A 630 -43.10 -105.50 12.46
C VAL A 630 -43.79 -104.16 12.75
N PRO A 631 -43.64 -103.12 11.89
CA PRO A 631 -44.32 -101.84 12.10
C PRO A 631 -45.85 -101.97 11.96
N PRO A 632 -46.64 -101.11 12.63
CA PRO A 632 -48.10 -101.13 12.52
C PRO A 632 -48.59 -100.96 11.07
N PRO A 633 -49.70 -101.61 10.68
CA PRO A 633 -50.25 -101.47 9.33
C PRO A 633 -50.47 -100.00 8.95
N GLY A 634 -49.89 -99.56 7.83
CA GLY A 634 -49.95 -98.17 7.35
C GLY A 634 -48.75 -97.29 7.73
N GLN A 635 -47.75 -97.80 8.45
CA GLN A 635 -46.52 -97.06 8.76
C GLN A 635 -45.27 -97.72 8.16
N SER A 636 -44.30 -96.91 7.72
CA SER A 636 -43.07 -97.33 7.05
C SER A 636 -42.01 -97.93 7.99
N GLY A 637 -42.19 -97.84 9.32
CA GLY A 637 -41.21 -98.31 10.34
C GLY A 637 -39.86 -97.57 10.33
N LEU A 638 -39.66 -96.63 9.40
CA LEU A 638 -38.48 -95.81 9.19
C LEU A 638 -38.92 -94.36 9.00
N ALA A 639 -38.15 -93.44 9.54
CA ALA A 639 -38.34 -92.00 9.39
C ALA A 639 -37.01 -91.31 9.06
N ILE A 640 -37.09 -90.16 8.39
CA ILE A 640 -35.98 -89.22 8.28
C ILE A 640 -36.17 -88.17 9.36
N ALA A 641 -35.13 -87.90 10.14
CA ALA A 641 -35.14 -86.81 11.10
C ALA A 641 -34.03 -85.82 10.80
N SER A 642 -34.32 -84.55 11.07
CA SER A 642 -33.36 -83.45 10.95
C SER A 642 -33.19 -82.76 12.29
N ALA A 643 -31.95 -82.45 12.66
CA ALA A 643 -31.62 -81.74 13.88
C ALA A 643 -30.59 -80.65 13.60
N LEU A 644 -30.72 -79.49 14.24
CA LEU A 644 -29.70 -78.44 14.19
C LEU A 644 -28.54 -78.82 15.12
N ILE A 645 -27.33 -78.88 14.57
CA ILE A 645 -26.10 -79.20 15.29
C ILE A 645 -25.13 -78.02 15.26
N ASP A 646 -24.27 -77.92 16.28
CA ASP A 646 -23.14 -76.99 16.31
C ASP A 646 -21.92 -77.67 15.66
N ILE A 647 -21.30 -77.02 14.68
CA ILE A 647 -20.12 -77.52 13.95
C ILE A 647 -18.87 -76.67 14.22
N SER A 648 -18.94 -75.73 15.16
CA SER A 648 -17.86 -74.78 15.44
C SER A 648 -16.57 -75.38 16.03
N GLN A 649 -16.58 -76.64 16.47
CA GLN A 649 -15.45 -77.26 17.20
C GLN A 649 -14.67 -78.37 16.46
N GLN A 650 -14.94 -78.66 15.18
CA GLN A 650 -14.06 -79.54 14.40
C GLN A 650 -12.78 -78.78 13.97
N LYS A 651 -11.70 -78.92 14.75
CA LYS A 651 -10.38 -78.31 14.48
C LYS A 651 -9.76 -78.84 13.17
N PRO A 652 -9.33 -77.97 12.24
CA PRO A 652 -8.44 -78.34 11.15
C PRO A 652 -7.01 -78.47 11.68
N ALA A 653 -6.39 -79.64 11.52
CA ALA A 653 -4.96 -79.84 11.74
C ALA A 653 -4.16 -79.24 10.57
N ASP A 654 -3.13 -78.46 10.93
CA ASP A 654 -1.96 -78.02 10.16
C ASP A 654 -2.14 -77.19 8.88
N CYS A 655 -1.97 -75.87 9.05
CA CYS A 655 -1.45 -74.97 8.02
C CYS A 655 0.03 -74.67 8.34
N LYS A 656 0.95 -74.95 7.41
CA LYS A 656 2.37 -74.57 7.50
C LYS A 656 2.65 -73.41 6.54
N ASP A 657 3.13 -72.31 7.13
CA ASP A 657 3.51 -71.04 6.53
C ASP A 657 4.55 -71.10 5.39
N LYS A 658 4.51 -70.10 4.51
CA LYS A 658 5.71 -69.30 4.18
C LYS A 658 5.38 -67.92 3.58
N ASN A 659 5.82 -66.89 4.32
CA ASN A 659 5.93 -65.48 3.95
C ASN A 659 6.90 -65.25 2.77
N SER A 660 6.55 -64.34 1.85
CA SER A 660 7.33 -63.14 1.48
C SER A 660 6.78 -62.42 0.23
N GLY A 661 6.62 -61.09 0.29
CA GLY A 661 6.77 -60.21 -0.91
C GLY A 661 5.59 -59.33 -1.35
N VAL A 662 5.42 -58.18 -0.71
CA VAL A 662 5.15 -56.81 -1.24
C VAL A 662 4.43 -56.65 -2.62
N ARG A 663 3.21 -56.04 -2.63
CA ARG A 663 2.78 -54.73 -3.23
C ARG A 663 1.29 -54.68 -3.63
N ASN A 664 0.60 -53.62 -3.15
CA ASN A 664 -0.60 -52.92 -3.65
C ASN A 664 -1.57 -53.58 -4.66
N ARG A 665 -2.83 -53.80 -4.25
CA ARG A 665 -4.05 -53.12 -4.78
C ARG A 665 -5.32 -53.58 -4.07
N LYS A 666 -6.25 -52.63 -3.86
CA LYS A 666 -7.65 -52.84 -3.46
C LYS A 666 -8.35 -53.82 -4.41
N HIS A 667 -9.17 -54.74 -3.90
CA HIS A 667 -10.54 -54.98 -4.40
C HIS A 667 -11.41 -55.83 -3.45
N HIS A 668 -12.64 -55.31 -3.26
CA HIS A 668 -13.94 -55.94 -3.08
C HIS A 668 -14.27 -56.84 -1.87
N LEU A 669 -15.17 -56.31 -1.02
CA LEU A 669 -16.08 -57.08 -0.17
C LEU A 669 -17.19 -57.76 -0.99
N SER A 670 -17.42 -59.03 -0.63
CA SER A 670 -18.70 -59.72 -0.33
C SER A 670 -19.93 -59.48 -1.22
N THR A 671 -20.37 -60.53 -1.93
CA THR A 671 -21.68 -61.19 -1.73
C THR A 671 -21.90 -62.30 -2.76
N ARG A 672 -22.14 -63.52 -2.26
CA ARG A 672 -23.18 -64.51 -2.68
C ARG A 672 -22.74 -65.92 -2.29
N GLN A 673 -23.16 -66.32 -1.11
CA GLN A 673 -23.40 -67.72 -0.77
C GLN A 673 -24.59 -68.18 -1.60
N GLY A 674 -24.39 -69.22 -2.41
CA GLY A 674 -25.45 -69.96 -3.07
C GLY A 674 -26.00 -71.02 -2.12
N THR A 675 -27.32 -71.04 -1.97
CA THR A 675 -28.13 -72.11 -1.41
C THR A 675 -28.47 -73.16 -2.48
N CYS A 676 -28.40 -74.44 -2.11
CA CYS A 676 -29.10 -75.63 -2.66
C CYS A 676 -28.96 -76.70 -1.56
N VAL A 677 -29.97 -77.41 -1.06
CA VAL A 677 -31.36 -77.65 -1.52
C VAL A 677 -32.38 -77.26 -0.45
#